data_AF-A0A4P9UUI2-F1
#
_entry.id   AF-A0A4P9UUI2-F1
#
_cell.length_a   1.000
_cell.length_b   1.000
_cell.length_c   1.000
_cell.angle_alpha   90.00
_cell.angle_beta   90.00
_cell.angle_gamma   90.00
#
_symmetry.space_group_name_H-M   'P 1'
#
loop_
_entity.id
_entity.type
_entity.pdbx_description
1 polymer ?
#
loop_
_entity_poly.entity_id
_entity_poly.type
_entity_poly.pdbx_seq_one_letter_code
_entity_poly.pdbx_strand_id
1 'polypeptide(L)'
;MPDYQPLPPEALKLTVNPKNLDILLATAIEQTSILGQARARSALEFGVAMQNPGYNIYVMGEPGTGRLSMITQQLEQSAPNQPTPPSYAYVDNFDNPREPVSIELPAGYGQKFCADIDELIDNLLATFPAVFESPTYQQKKAAIERGFNQRYNMAIHQVEEKAESLNVALYRESETITFVPVKDDKLLEDEQFIQLPQVEREAFHRHTEELENYLGDVLLELPQWRRSLVEQLKQLDDATINQAIEPLFEALIEDYQNIDDAITYLDEIKKNLSQTIVDVLAANPGLDSRDQISKRLLLKEQYAPNVLVDYKTECGAPVVYDPHPIYPNLFGRIEYISDQGTLVTNYRRICPGSLHHANGGYLILDAEKLLTYPFVWEGLKRALKSGRIEIESPYSELGINTMTLKPEVIPLNIKVVLVGSRDIYYLLHELDDEFNEMFRVLADFDHRILLNPDSMQNFAQLMIRHARDTGSKTLTSAAIARLIEHSCRLSENQHRLSAHINDSLEIIGEANLLCARNAAEFIDQAHIEQALSAREQRNGRLSEEILDEMLDGTILIDTDGTAIGKANGLTVLEIGGSSFGAPARITATVYPGSRGIVDIEREAELGQALHSKGVMILTGYLGHCYAQQFPFAISASIAVEQSYGYIDGDSASLAELCCLISALTRTPIKQGFAVTGSINQYGEVQAIGGVNEKIEGFFRLCKARGLTGQQGVIIPAANKRNLMLMKDVIDAVEAGQFAVYAVSTVDEALELLTGQEAGSMDSEGNYPENSINFKAISRLKEISDMAHEEDKEEGPE
;
A
#
# COMPACT_ATOMS: atom_id res chain seq x y z
N MET A 1 -17.67 -23.25 55.13
CA MET A 1 -16.84 -22.70 54.05
C MET A 1 -17.39 -21.32 53.75
N PRO A 2 -16.54 -20.30 53.56
CA PRO A 2 -17.02 -19.01 53.08
C PRO A 2 -17.78 -19.21 51.76
N ASP A 3 -18.90 -18.50 51.64
CA ASP A 3 -20.04 -18.81 50.75
C ASP A 3 -19.79 -18.31 49.30
N TYR A 4 -18.62 -18.61 48.72
CA TYR A 4 -18.32 -18.24 47.34
C TYR A 4 -19.00 -19.22 46.39
N GLN A 5 -20.01 -18.72 45.66
CA GLN A 5 -20.71 -19.53 44.68
C GLN A 5 -19.98 -19.54 43.33
N PRO A 6 -19.94 -20.69 42.64
CA PRO A 6 -19.45 -20.75 41.26
C PRO A 6 -20.35 -19.91 40.34
N LEU A 7 -19.79 -19.44 39.23
CA LEU A 7 -20.54 -18.72 38.21
C LEU A 7 -21.64 -19.62 37.64
N PRO A 8 -22.87 -19.10 37.45
CA PRO A 8 -23.93 -19.86 36.83
C PRO A 8 -23.65 -20.07 35.34
N PRO A 9 -24.17 -21.15 34.71
CA PRO A 9 -23.93 -21.45 33.30
C PRO A 9 -24.24 -20.28 32.35
N GLU A 10 -25.27 -19.48 32.63
CA GLU A 10 -25.64 -18.35 31.77
C GLU A 10 -24.61 -17.21 31.77
N ALA A 11 -23.72 -17.15 32.77
CA ALA A 11 -22.65 -16.15 32.85
C ALA A 11 -21.39 -16.54 32.05
N LEU A 12 -21.28 -17.80 31.63
CA LEU A 12 -20.07 -18.37 31.02
C LEU A 12 -19.93 -18.11 29.52
N LYS A 13 -21.01 -17.68 28.86
CA LYS A 13 -20.99 -17.17 27.48
C LYS A 13 -22.20 -16.31 27.19
N LEU A 14 -22.07 -15.45 26.17
CA LEU A 14 -23.24 -14.90 25.50
C LEU A 14 -23.98 -16.02 24.75
N THR A 15 -25.30 -16.11 24.95
CA THR A 15 -26.18 -16.97 24.15
C THR A 15 -27.15 -16.10 23.35
N VAL A 16 -27.15 -16.23 22.04
CA VAL A 16 -28.00 -15.43 21.14
C VAL A 16 -29.26 -16.22 20.79
N ASN A 17 -30.43 -15.66 21.11
CA ASN A 17 -31.71 -16.31 20.79
C ASN A 17 -32.04 -16.14 19.28
N PRO A 18 -32.14 -17.23 18.49
CA PRO A 18 -32.44 -17.15 17.06
C PRO A 18 -33.76 -16.45 16.73
N LYS A 19 -34.78 -16.57 17.60
CA LYS A 19 -36.10 -15.94 17.38
C LYS A 19 -36.03 -14.42 17.41
N ASN A 20 -35.13 -13.86 18.21
CA ASN A 20 -34.93 -12.40 18.24
C ASN A 20 -34.28 -11.92 16.94
N LEU A 21 -33.43 -12.76 16.35
CA LEU A 21 -32.77 -12.45 15.08
C LEU A 21 -33.76 -12.50 13.90
N ASP A 22 -34.69 -13.45 13.89
CA ASP A 22 -35.77 -13.50 12.88
C ASP A 22 -36.58 -12.20 12.84
N ILE A 23 -36.90 -11.66 14.01
CA ILE A 23 -37.65 -10.40 14.14
C ILE A 23 -36.82 -9.23 13.59
N LEU A 24 -35.54 -9.15 13.96
CA LEU A 24 -34.64 -8.10 13.48
C LEU A 24 -34.46 -8.13 11.96
N LEU A 25 -34.29 -9.32 11.39
CA LEU A 25 -34.15 -9.52 9.95
C LEU A 25 -35.44 -9.18 9.18
N ALA A 26 -36.61 -9.46 9.76
CA ALA A 26 -37.90 -9.12 9.15
C ALA A 26 -38.15 -7.60 9.07
N THR A 27 -37.57 -6.81 9.99
CA THR A 27 -37.67 -5.34 10.01
C THR A 27 -36.54 -4.65 9.25
N ALA A 28 -35.63 -5.41 8.64
CA ALA A 28 -34.40 -4.87 8.10
C ALA A 28 -34.62 -4.17 6.76
N ILE A 29 -34.25 -2.89 6.69
CA ILE A 29 -34.09 -2.18 5.42
C ILE A 29 -32.73 -2.62 4.86
N GLU A 30 -32.66 -2.99 3.56
CA GLU A 30 -31.38 -3.22 2.89
C GLU A 30 -30.59 -1.90 2.90
N GLN A 31 -29.65 -1.75 3.84
CA GLN A 31 -28.68 -0.67 3.85
C GLN A 31 -27.29 -1.28 3.75
N THR A 32 -26.55 -0.86 2.74
CA THR A 32 -25.15 -1.23 2.50
C THR A 32 -24.21 -0.39 3.37
N SER A 33 -24.38 -0.45 4.70
CA SER A 33 -23.45 0.20 5.63
C SER A 33 -22.45 -0.80 6.18
N ILE A 34 -21.18 -0.38 6.28
CA ILE A 34 -20.12 -1.21 6.85
C ILE A 34 -20.29 -1.28 8.37
N LEU A 35 -20.20 -2.51 8.86
CA LEU A 35 -20.58 -2.87 10.21
C LEU A 35 -19.69 -2.16 11.24
N GLY A 36 -20.31 -1.34 12.10
CA GLY A 36 -19.69 -0.85 13.32
C GLY A 36 -18.58 0.20 13.17
N GLN A 37 -18.38 0.74 11.96
CA GLN A 37 -17.29 1.69 11.66
C GLN A 37 -17.79 3.15 11.54
N ALA A 38 -18.70 3.58 12.42
CA ALA A 38 -19.35 4.90 12.31
C ALA A 38 -18.34 6.07 12.38
N ARG A 39 -17.32 5.97 13.24
CA ARG A 39 -16.27 6.99 13.38
C ARG A 39 -15.40 7.07 12.13
N ALA A 40 -14.89 5.93 11.63
CA ALA A 40 -14.13 5.88 10.40
C ALA A 40 -14.94 6.38 9.20
N ARG A 41 -16.24 6.05 9.15
CA ARG A 41 -17.17 6.54 8.13
C ARG A 41 -17.28 8.06 8.14
N SER A 42 -17.55 8.64 9.31
CA SER A 42 -17.69 10.08 9.44
C SER A 42 -16.40 10.82 9.08
N ALA A 43 -15.24 10.27 9.46
CA ALA A 43 -13.94 10.82 9.07
C ALA A 43 -13.70 10.74 7.55
N LEU A 44 -14.05 9.62 6.92
CA LEU A 44 -13.97 9.45 5.46
C LEU A 44 -14.91 10.43 4.74
N GLU A 45 -16.18 10.52 5.14
CA GLU A 45 -17.16 11.46 4.58
C GLU A 45 -16.67 12.91 4.70
N PHE A 46 -16.13 13.29 5.86
CA PHE A 46 -15.52 14.61 6.06
C PHE A 46 -14.30 14.84 5.16
N GLY A 47 -13.36 13.88 5.12
CA GLY A 47 -12.13 14.01 4.34
C GLY A 47 -12.35 14.06 2.83
N VAL A 48 -13.35 13.32 2.33
CA VAL A 48 -13.78 13.34 0.93
C VAL A 48 -14.45 14.67 0.58
N ALA A 49 -15.28 15.22 1.48
CA ALA A 49 -15.94 16.51 1.27
C ALA A 49 -14.96 17.71 1.36
N MET A 50 -13.87 17.58 2.13
CA MET A 50 -12.91 18.67 2.34
C MET A 50 -11.92 18.80 1.17
N GLN A 51 -12.07 19.83 0.36
CA GLN A 51 -11.24 20.06 -0.83
C GLN A 51 -9.94 20.84 -0.56
N ASN A 52 -9.76 21.38 0.65
CA ASN A 52 -8.57 22.15 0.97
C ASN A 52 -7.29 21.28 0.91
N PRO A 53 -6.15 21.84 0.44
CA PRO A 53 -4.85 21.18 0.51
C PRO A 53 -4.50 20.76 1.95
N GLY A 54 -3.82 19.63 2.09
CA GLY A 54 -3.40 19.07 3.38
C GLY A 54 -4.47 18.26 4.14
N TYR A 55 -5.68 18.12 3.58
CA TYR A 55 -6.71 17.24 4.12
C TYR A 55 -6.76 15.91 3.36
N ASN A 56 -5.60 15.28 3.14
CA ASN A 56 -5.57 13.89 2.71
C ASN A 56 -5.94 12.97 3.88
N ILE A 57 -6.34 11.74 3.55
CA ILE A 57 -6.92 10.81 4.50
C ILE A 57 -5.94 9.69 4.79
N TYR A 58 -5.72 9.40 6.06
CA TYR A 58 -5.09 8.17 6.50
C TYR A 58 -6.14 7.24 7.09
N VAL A 59 -6.27 6.04 6.53
CA VAL A 59 -7.21 5.00 6.97
C VAL A 59 -6.44 3.96 7.77
N MET A 60 -6.57 4.10 9.09
CA MET A 60 -5.84 3.33 10.07
C MET A 60 -6.64 2.12 10.52
N GLY A 61 -6.02 0.94 10.54
CA GLY A 61 -6.61 -0.26 11.11
C GLY A 61 -5.86 -1.53 10.72
N GLU A 62 -6.35 -2.67 11.18
CA GLU A 62 -5.71 -3.96 10.93
C GLU A 62 -6.15 -4.55 9.58
N PRO A 63 -5.34 -5.43 8.95
CA PRO A 63 -5.75 -6.20 7.79
C PRO A 63 -7.04 -7.00 8.07
N GLY A 64 -7.89 -7.17 7.05
CA GLY A 64 -9.13 -7.95 7.17
C GLY A 64 -10.33 -7.25 7.82
N THR A 65 -10.19 -5.98 8.23
CA THR A 65 -11.29 -5.17 8.82
C THR A 65 -12.24 -4.54 7.79
N GLY A 66 -12.06 -4.83 6.50
CA GLY A 66 -12.91 -4.30 5.41
C GLY A 66 -12.60 -2.85 4.99
N ARG A 67 -11.46 -2.28 5.40
CA ARG A 67 -11.02 -0.90 5.09
C ARG A 67 -11.10 -0.55 3.61
N LEU A 68 -10.49 -1.36 2.74
CA LEU A 68 -10.45 -1.08 1.30
C LEU A 68 -11.85 -1.05 0.71
N SER A 69 -12.69 -2.05 1.03
CA SER A 69 -14.08 -2.11 0.59
C SER A 69 -14.88 -0.87 1.00
N MET A 70 -14.63 -0.34 2.21
CA MET A 70 -15.26 0.89 2.70
C MET A 70 -14.87 2.12 1.93
N ILE A 71 -13.56 2.29 1.72
CA ILE A 71 -13.01 3.43 0.99
C ILE A 71 -13.55 3.40 -0.43
N THR A 72 -13.43 2.27 -1.12
CA THR A 72 -13.91 2.10 -2.49
C THR A 72 -15.40 2.41 -2.60
N GLN A 73 -16.25 1.84 -1.74
CA GLN A 73 -17.68 2.11 -1.76
C GLN A 73 -18.00 3.59 -1.52
N GLN A 74 -17.35 4.24 -0.57
CA GLN A 74 -17.59 5.65 -0.25
C GLN A 74 -17.16 6.57 -1.40
N LEU A 75 -16.01 6.27 -2.02
CA LEU A 75 -15.48 7.03 -3.15
C LEU A 75 -16.33 6.83 -4.41
N GLU A 76 -16.76 5.60 -4.71
CA GLU A 76 -17.64 5.30 -5.85
C GLU A 76 -19.02 5.96 -5.73
N GLN A 77 -19.51 6.22 -4.51
CA GLN A 77 -20.74 6.99 -4.29
C GLN A 77 -20.54 8.50 -4.49
N SER A 78 -19.35 9.01 -4.20
CA SER A 78 -19.05 10.45 -4.21
C SER A 78 -18.51 10.93 -5.56
N ALA A 79 -17.71 10.10 -6.23
CA ALA A 79 -17.01 10.40 -7.48
C ALA A 79 -17.93 10.79 -8.65
N PRO A 80 -19.09 10.13 -8.91
CA PRO A 80 -19.98 10.51 -10.01
C PRO A 80 -20.57 11.92 -9.89
N ASN A 81 -20.61 12.48 -8.67
CA ASN A 81 -21.16 13.81 -8.41
C ASN A 81 -20.11 14.94 -8.55
N GLN A 82 -18.85 14.59 -8.86
CA GLN A 82 -17.76 15.55 -9.06
C GLN A 82 -17.61 15.90 -10.54
N PRO A 83 -17.04 17.07 -10.88
CA PRO A 83 -16.74 17.40 -12.26
C PRO A 83 -15.73 16.40 -12.85
N THR A 84 -15.92 16.03 -14.11
CA THR A 84 -14.93 15.23 -14.84
C THR A 84 -13.68 16.08 -15.08
N PRO A 85 -12.47 15.58 -14.73
CA PRO A 85 -11.23 16.32 -14.95
C PRO A 85 -10.90 16.48 -16.45
N PRO A 86 -10.04 17.47 -16.79
CA PRO A 86 -9.53 17.62 -18.14
C PRO A 86 -8.65 16.43 -18.54
N SER A 87 -8.53 16.25 -19.85
CA SER A 87 -7.62 15.32 -20.49
C SER A 87 -6.26 16.00 -20.72
N TYR A 88 -5.19 15.22 -20.65
CA TYR A 88 -3.83 15.75 -20.86
C TYR A 88 -3.11 14.95 -21.93
N ALA A 89 -2.38 15.65 -22.78
CA ALA A 89 -1.48 15.08 -23.78
C ALA A 89 -0.14 15.82 -23.78
N TYR A 90 0.95 15.14 -24.14
CA TYR A 90 2.21 15.82 -24.49
C TYR A 90 2.33 15.96 -26.00
N VAL A 91 2.87 17.09 -26.43
CA VAL A 91 3.23 17.36 -27.82
C VAL A 91 4.69 17.74 -27.94
N ASP A 92 5.20 17.72 -29.17
CA ASP A 92 6.57 18.15 -29.41
C ASP A 92 6.73 19.65 -29.19
N ASN A 93 7.93 20.03 -28.79
CA ASN A 93 8.35 21.42 -28.73
C ASN A 93 9.34 21.65 -29.88
N PHE A 94 8.86 22.27 -30.97
CA PHE A 94 9.66 22.41 -32.19
C PHE A 94 10.92 23.27 -31.99
N ASP A 95 10.92 24.19 -31.02
CA ASP A 95 12.09 25.01 -30.67
C ASP A 95 13.09 24.23 -29.79
N ASN A 96 12.58 23.40 -28.86
CA ASN A 96 13.40 22.57 -27.99
C ASN A 96 12.79 21.16 -27.78
N PRO A 97 13.09 20.19 -28.66
CA PRO A 97 12.50 18.84 -28.60
C PRO A 97 12.80 18.04 -27.32
N ARG A 98 13.71 18.55 -26.47
CA ARG A 98 14.00 17.96 -25.16
C ARG A 98 13.00 18.36 -24.08
N GLU A 99 12.19 19.37 -24.32
CA GLU A 99 11.20 19.92 -23.38
C GLU A 99 9.79 19.84 -23.98
N PRO A 100 9.18 18.63 -24.06
CA PRO A 100 7.82 18.46 -24.55
C PRO A 100 6.81 19.31 -23.77
N VAL A 101 5.84 19.88 -24.48
CA VAL A 101 4.81 20.77 -23.92
C VAL A 101 3.56 19.97 -23.59
N SER A 102 2.91 20.29 -22.47
CA SER A 102 1.64 19.69 -22.08
C SER A 102 0.47 20.47 -22.68
N ILE A 103 -0.56 19.76 -23.13
CA ILE A 103 -1.81 20.34 -23.61
C ILE A 103 -2.94 19.86 -22.71
N GLU A 104 -3.67 20.82 -22.13
CA GLU A 104 -4.91 20.58 -21.42
C GLU A 104 -6.10 20.62 -22.41
N LEU A 105 -6.88 19.54 -22.44
CA LEU A 105 -8.05 19.38 -23.29
C LEU A 105 -9.29 19.09 -22.45
N PRO A 106 -10.49 19.51 -22.88
CA PRO A 106 -11.73 19.07 -22.23
C PRO A 106 -11.88 17.55 -22.26
N ALA A 107 -12.59 17.00 -21.26
CA ALA A 107 -12.82 15.56 -21.16
C ALA A 107 -13.46 14.98 -22.44
N GLY A 108 -12.81 13.97 -23.02
CA GLY A 108 -13.23 13.26 -24.23
C GLY A 108 -12.67 13.85 -25.53
N TYR A 109 -11.93 14.97 -25.44
CA TYR A 109 -11.27 15.58 -26.59
C TYR A 109 -9.87 15.05 -26.83
N GLY A 110 -9.24 14.32 -25.90
CA GLY A 110 -7.88 13.81 -26.08
C GLY A 110 -7.74 12.90 -27.29
N GLN A 111 -8.55 11.83 -27.34
CA GLN A 111 -8.56 10.90 -28.47
C GLN A 111 -9.12 11.54 -29.73
N LYS A 112 -10.10 12.45 -29.61
CA LYS A 112 -10.65 13.19 -30.76
C LYS A 112 -9.57 14.05 -31.42
N PHE A 113 -8.85 14.86 -30.64
CA PHE A 113 -7.78 15.72 -31.13
C PHE A 113 -6.65 14.92 -31.77
N CYS A 114 -6.27 13.79 -31.17
CA CYS A 114 -5.28 12.90 -31.80
C CYS A 114 -5.76 12.35 -33.16
N ALA A 115 -7.05 11.99 -33.28
CA ALA A 115 -7.62 11.50 -34.54
C ALA A 115 -7.68 12.60 -35.61
N ASP A 116 -8.05 13.83 -35.22
CA ASP A 116 -8.12 14.98 -36.13
C ASP A 116 -6.72 15.37 -36.66
N ILE A 117 -5.67 15.26 -35.82
CA ILE A 117 -4.27 15.45 -36.26
C ILE A 117 -3.80 14.29 -37.16
N ASP A 118 -4.22 13.05 -36.89
CA ASP A 118 -3.96 11.92 -37.80
C ASP A 118 -4.60 12.17 -39.19
N GLU A 119 -5.83 12.70 -39.23
CA GLU A 119 -6.51 13.07 -40.48
C GLU A 119 -5.80 14.24 -41.18
N LEU A 120 -5.33 15.24 -40.45
CA LEU A 120 -4.48 16.31 -41.00
C LEU A 120 -3.24 15.73 -41.67
N ILE A 121 -2.53 14.80 -41.02
CA ILE A 121 -1.34 14.14 -41.61
C ILE A 121 -1.69 13.43 -42.91
N ASP A 122 -2.80 12.70 -42.94
CA ASP A 122 -3.25 11.99 -44.13
C ASP A 122 -3.62 12.97 -45.28
N ASN A 123 -4.25 14.10 -44.95
CA ASN A 123 -4.54 15.18 -45.90
C ASN A 123 -3.28 15.87 -46.43
N LEU A 124 -2.26 16.08 -45.59
CA LEU A 124 -0.96 16.65 -45.99
C LEU A 124 -0.24 15.73 -46.98
N LEU A 125 -0.21 14.42 -46.71
CA LEU A 125 0.40 13.41 -47.58
C LEU A 125 -0.29 13.31 -48.95
N ALA A 126 -1.61 13.54 -49.00
CA ALA A 126 -2.37 13.54 -50.25
C ALA A 126 -2.21 14.84 -51.04
N THR A 127 -2.17 15.99 -50.37
CA THR A 127 -2.25 17.32 -51.00
C THR A 127 -0.91 17.75 -51.60
N PHE A 128 0.18 17.66 -50.84
CA PHE A 128 1.46 18.28 -51.24
C PHE A 128 2.12 17.69 -52.48
N PRO A 129 2.18 16.35 -52.67
CA PRO A 129 2.69 15.77 -53.91
C PRO A 129 1.94 16.31 -55.14
N ALA A 130 0.61 16.41 -55.07
CA ALA A 130 -0.22 16.91 -56.17
C ALA A 130 -0.05 18.42 -56.42
N VAL A 131 0.13 19.21 -55.37
CA VAL A 131 0.33 20.67 -55.45
C VAL A 131 1.68 21.00 -56.12
N PHE A 132 2.76 20.32 -55.74
CA PHE A 132 4.08 20.49 -56.38
C PHE A 132 4.13 19.96 -57.81
N GLU A 133 3.30 18.97 -58.18
CA GLU A 133 3.17 18.52 -59.57
C GLU A 133 2.19 19.37 -60.41
N SER A 134 1.51 20.35 -59.80
CA SER A 134 0.50 21.13 -60.50
C SER A 134 1.10 21.94 -61.68
N PRO A 135 0.38 22.08 -62.81
CA PRO A 135 0.88 22.83 -63.97
C PRO A 135 1.23 24.28 -63.63
N THR A 136 0.51 24.89 -62.68
CA THR A 136 0.74 26.28 -62.27
C THR A 136 2.06 26.43 -61.52
N TYR A 137 2.37 25.51 -60.58
CA TYR A 137 3.64 25.52 -59.86
C TYR A 137 4.81 25.21 -60.81
N GLN A 138 4.69 24.17 -61.63
CA GLN A 138 5.74 23.77 -62.58
C GLN A 138 6.06 24.88 -63.59
N GLN A 139 5.05 25.62 -64.07
CA GLN A 139 5.27 26.77 -64.96
C GLN A 139 6.01 27.92 -64.27
N LYS A 140 5.65 28.25 -63.03
CA LYS A 140 6.32 29.30 -62.24
C LYS A 140 7.77 28.91 -61.93
N LYS A 141 8.01 27.67 -61.51
CA LYS A 141 9.35 27.11 -61.28
C LYS A 141 10.21 27.18 -62.54
N ALA A 142 9.68 26.69 -63.67
CA ALA A 142 10.37 26.77 -64.96
C ALA A 142 10.59 28.21 -65.43
N ALA A 143 9.76 29.18 -65.06
CA ALA A 143 9.98 30.60 -65.36
C ALA A 143 11.15 31.18 -64.57
N ILE A 144 11.26 30.86 -63.28
CA ILE A 144 12.37 31.28 -62.41
C ILE A 144 13.69 30.68 -62.91
N GLU A 145 13.71 29.37 -63.17
CA GLU A 145 14.90 28.67 -63.71
C GLU A 145 15.30 29.21 -65.09
N ARG A 146 14.32 29.52 -65.97
CA ARG A 146 14.60 30.17 -67.25
C ARG A 146 15.20 31.56 -67.07
N GLY A 147 14.74 32.33 -66.10
CA GLY A 147 15.29 33.66 -65.80
C GLY A 147 16.77 33.59 -65.40
N PHE A 148 17.13 32.62 -64.55
CA PHE A 148 18.53 32.34 -64.21
C PHE A 148 19.34 31.92 -65.44
N ASN A 149 18.83 30.94 -66.21
CA ASN A 149 19.51 30.42 -67.39
C ASN A 149 19.71 31.49 -68.48
N GLN A 150 18.77 32.41 -68.65
CA GLN A 150 18.91 33.54 -69.58
C GLN A 150 20.04 34.49 -69.16
N ARG A 151 20.10 34.87 -67.88
CA ARG A 151 21.18 35.73 -67.35
C ARG A 151 22.54 35.04 -67.48
N TYR A 152 22.60 33.76 -67.11
CA TYR A 152 23.80 32.94 -67.24
C TYR A 152 24.25 32.85 -68.71
N ASN A 153 23.37 32.48 -69.63
CA ASN A 153 23.72 32.36 -71.04
C ASN A 153 24.11 33.71 -71.68
N MET A 154 23.50 34.82 -71.27
CA MET A 154 23.87 36.16 -71.75
C MET A 154 25.26 36.58 -71.26
N ALA A 155 25.62 36.25 -70.02
CA ALA A 155 26.96 36.45 -69.49
C ALA A 155 27.99 35.62 -70.28
N ILE A 156 27.69 34.35 -70.57
CA ILE A 156 28.55 33.50 -71.40
C ILE A 156 28.69 34.03 -72.83
N HIS A 157 27.61 34.52 -73.45
CA HIS A 157 27.65 35.10 -74.80
C HIS A 157 28.58 36.32 -74.89
N GLN A 158 28.69 37.14 -73.83
CA GLN A 158 29.65 38.26 -73.79
C GLN A 158 31.10 37.78 -73.79
N VAL A 159 31.38 36.62 -73.18
CA VAL A 159 32.70 36.00 -73.20
C VAL A 159 32.96 35.35 -74.57
N GLU A 160 31.94 34.76 -75.18
CA GLU A 160 31.99 34.18 -76.53
C GLU A 160 32.33 35.25 -77.60
N GLU A 161 31.63 36.39 -77.62
CA GLU A 161 31.94 37.51 -78.55
C GLU A 161 33.36 38.04 -78.37
N LYS A 162 33.84 38.14 -77.12
CA LYS A 162 35.21 38.58 -76.84
C LYS A 162 36.23 37.53 -77.31
N ALA A 163 35.94 36.25 -77.11
CA ALA A 163 36.78 35.15 -77.53
C ALA A 163 36.91 35.10 -79.07
N GLU A 164 35.81 35.28 -79.80
CA GLU A 164 35.82 35.35 -81.28
C GLU A 164 36.71 36.49 -81.79
N SER A 165 36.69 37.67 -81.14
CA SER A 165 37.55 38.81 -81.51
C SER A 165 39.05 38.53 -81.35
N LEU A 166 39.41 37.51 -80.56
CA LEU A 166 40.79 37.07 -80.29
C LEU A 166 41.15 35.76 -81.02
N ASN A 167 40.29 35.26 -81.92
CA ASN A 167 40.40 33.97 -82.61
C ASN A 167 40.43 32.75 -81.67
N VAL A 168 39.63 32.80 -80.61
CA VAL A 168 39.46 31.71 -79.63
C VAL A 168 37.98 31.35 -79.58
N ALA A 169 37.66 30.06 -79.64
CA ALA A 169 36.31 29.55 -79.44
C ALA A 169 36.11 29.15 -77.98
N LEU A 170 34.91 29.42 -77.44
CA LEU A 170 34.48 28.95 -76.14
C LEU A 170 33.73 27.64 -76.30
N TYR A 171 34.19 26.58 -75.62
CA TYR A 171 33.52 25.29 -75.58
C TYR A 171 32.97 25.03 -74.17
N ARG A 172 31.74 24.52 -74.10
CA ARG A 172 31.07 24.20 -72.83
C ARG A 172 30.74 22.73 -72.78
N GLU A 173 31.27 22.05 -71.78
CA GLU A 173 30.89 20.68 -71.44
C GLU A 173 30.36 20.66 -70.00
N SER A 174 29.05 20.41 -69.83
CA SER A 174 28.36 20.52 -68.53
C SER A 174 28.53 21.90 -67.85
N GLU A 175 29.21 21.95 -66.68
CA GLU A 175 29.53 23.17 -65.93
C GLU A 175 30.96 23.69 -66.18
N THR A 176 31.77 23.00 -66.99
CA THR A 176 33.14 23.43 -67.31
C THR A 176 33.20 24.17 -68.64
N ILE A 177 33.83 25.34 -68.62
CA ILE A 177 34.09 26.19 -69.78
C ILE A 177 35.56 26.06 -70.14
N THR A 178 35.86 25.75 -71.40
CA THR A 178 37.22 25.64 -71.93
C THR A 178 37.38 26.51 -73.17
N PHE A 179 38.58 27.04 -73.38
CA PHE A 179 38.91 27.89 -74.51
C PHE A 179 39.78 27.13 -75.52
N VAL A 180 39.39 27.14 -76.80
CA VAL A 180 40.03 26.38 -77.88
C VAL A 180 40.47 27.33 -79.01
N PRO A 181 41.69 27.21 -79.57
CA PRO A 181 42.16 28.10 -80.62
C PRO A 181 41.46 27.88 -81.97
N VAL A 182 41.21 28.98 -82.70
CA VAL A 182 40.63 28.97 -84.06
C VAL A 182 41.60 29.58 -85.07
N LYS A 183 41.80 28.93 -86.23
CA LYS A 183 42.59 29.45 -87.35
C LYS A 183 41.92 29.09 -88.67
N ASP A 184 41.78 30.07 -89.58
CA ASP A 184 41.11 29.90 -90.88
C ASP A 184 39.70 29.28 -90.78
N ASP A 185 38.90 29.74 -89.82
CA ASP A 185 37.56 29.23 -89.50
C ASP A 185 37.49 27.72 -89.16
N LYS A 186 38.60 27.13 -88.70
CA LYS A 186 38.66 25.75 -88.20
C LYS A 186 39.22 25.69 -86.78
N LEU A 187 38.56 24.88 -85.94
CA LEU A 187 39.04 24.53 -84.60
C LEU A 187 40.33 23.72 -84.73
N LEU A 188 41.35 24.11 -83.98
CA LEU A 188 42.62 23.41 -83.95
C LEU A 188 42.61 22.35 -82.85
N GLU A 189 42.87 21.10 -83.24
CA GLU A 189 43.13 20.02 -82.29
C GLU A 189 44.57 20.13 -81.72
N ASP A 190 44.82 19.52 -80.55
CA ASP A 190 46.08 19.64 -79.81
C ASP A 190 47.34 19.37 -80.67
N GLU A 191 47.26 18.40 -81.59
CA GLU A 191 48.37 18.04 -82.50
C GLU A 191 48.72 19.16 -83.50
N GLN A 192 47.73 19.95 -83.92
CA GLN A 192 47.89 21.05 -84.88
C GLN A 192 48.33 22.34 -84.17
N PHE A 193 47.89 22.53 -82.92
CA PHE A 193 48.31 23.65 -82.09
C PHE A 193 49.83 23.62 -81.78
N ILE A 194 50.40 22.41 -81.56
CA ILE A 194 51.84 22.22 -81.30
C ILE A 194 52.71 22.55 -82.54
N GLN A 195 52.16 22.53 -83.75
CA GLN A 195 52.89 22.86 -84.99
C GLN A 195 52.94 24.36 -85.29
N LEU A 196 52.20 25.19 -84.55
CA LEU A 196 52.18 26.64 -84.74
C LEU A 196 53.53 27.30 -84.35
N PRO A 197 53.90 28.43 -84.96
CA PRO A 197 55.07 29.21 -84.54
C PRO A 197 54.99 29.59 -83.06
N GLN A 198 56.14 29.64 -82.36
CA GLN A 198 56.18 29.92 -80.93
C GLN A 198 55.49 31.24 -80.56
N VAL A 199 55.60 32.26 -81.42
CA VAL A 199 54.96 33.57 -81.25
C VAL A 199 53.42 33.47 -81.26
N GLU A 200 52.84 32.59 -82.08
CA GLU A 200 51.38 32.40 -82.16
C GLU A 200 50.85 31.60 -80.96
N ARG A 201 51.62 30.62 -80.46
CA ARG A 201 51.27 29.88 -79.24
C ARG A 201 51.33 30.75 -77.99
N GLU A 202 52.37 31.58 -77.86
CA GLU A 202 52.49 32.55 -76.76
C GLU A 202 51.39 33.62 -76.80
N ALA A 203 50.94 34.04 -77.99
CA ALA A 203 49.80 34.94 -78.15
C ALA A 203 48.49 34.28 -77.73
N PHE A 204 48.25 33.02 -78.11
CA PHE A 204 47.07 32.26 -77.65
C PHE A 204 47.05 32.12 -76.13
N HIS A 205 48.14 31.70 -75.49
CA HIS A 205 48.18 31.58 -74.03
C HIS A 205 47.87 32.91 -73.33
N ARG A 206 48.37 34.03 -73.86
CA ARG A 206 48.06 35.37 -73.34
C ARG A 206 46.59 35.75 -73.53
N HIS A 207 46.00 35.43 -74.69
CA HIS A 207 44.58 35.65 -74.94
C HIS A 207 43.71 34.75 -74.06
N THR A 208 44.11 33.50 -73.81
CA THR A 208 43.42 32.58 -72.90
C THR A 208 43.46 33.10 -71.47
N GLU A 209 44.62 33.54 -70.97
CA GLU A 209 44.70 34.20 -69.65
C GLU A 209 43.83 35.46 -69.57
N GLU A 210 43.76 36.27 -70.64
CA GLU A 210 42.87 37.44 -70.69
C GLU A 210 41.38 37.03 -70.67
N LEU A 211 41.01 35.98 -71.39
CA LEU A 211 39.65 35.46 -71.45
C LEU A 211 39.25 34.75 -70.16
N GLU A 212 40.16 34.05 -69.48
CA GLU A 212 39.93 33.46 -68.15
C GLU A 212 39.70 34.54 -67.08
N ASN A 213 40.51 35.61 -67.09
CA ASN A 213 40.30 36.74 -66.20
C ASN A 213 38.95 37.44 -66.51
N TYR A 214 38.64 37.65 -67.78
CA TYR A 214 37.37 38.24 -68.20
C TYR A 214 36.16 37.37 -67.86
N LEU A 215 36.27 36.04 -68.01
CA LEU A 215 35.25 35.08 -67.59
C LEU A 215 35.04 35.14 -66.07
N GLY A 216 36.12 35.24 -65.29
CA GLY A 216 36.08 35.45 -63.84
C GLY A 216 35.35 36.75 -63.46
N ASP A 217 35.61 37.85 -64.18
CA ASP A 217 34.95 39.14 -63.96
C ASP A 217 33.45 39.10 -64.32
N VAL A 218 33.10 38.50 -65.46
CA VAL A 218 31.70 38.40 -65.95
C VAL A 218 30.87 37.46 -65.06
N LEU A 219 31.48 36.42 -64.50
CA LEU A 219 30.83 35.48 -63.56
C LEU A 219 31.04 35.85 -62.09
N LEU A 220 31.58 37.03 -61.78
CA LEU A 220 31.81 37.49 -60.40
C LEU A 220 30.51 37.51 -59.57
N GLU A 221 29.38 37.84 -60.21
CA GLU A 221 28.05 37.86 -59.58
C GLU A 221 27.32 36.50 -59.58
N LEU A 222 27.89 35.45 -60.20
CA LEU A 222 27.25 34.13 -60.29
C LEU A 222 26.83 33.57 -58.91
N PRO A 223 27.61 33.69 -57.82
CA PRO A 223 27.18 33.25 -56.50
C PRO A 223 25.94 34.01 -55.99
N GLN A 224 25.80 35.30 -56.33
CA GLN A 224 24.63 36.10 -55.96
C GLN A 224 23.41 35.68 -56.77
N TRP A 225 23.57 35.39 -58.07
CA TRP A 225 22.48 34.88 -58.90
C TRP A 225 22.02 33.49 -58.45
N ARG A 226 22.95 32.60 -58.06
CA ARG A 226 22.61 31.30 -57.45
C ARG A 226 21.85 31.48 -56.13
N ARG A 227 22.28 32.40 -55.25
CA ARG A 227 21.52 32.76 -54.04
C ARG A 227 20.12 33.26 -54.37
N SER A 228 20.00 34.19 -55.33
CA SER A 228 18.70 34.74 -55.74
C SER A 228 17.78 33.68 -56.34
N LEU A 229 18.32 32.70 -57.10
CA LEU A 229 17.56 31.56 -57.61
C LEU A 229 17.00 30.72 -56.45
N VAL A 230 17.85 30.35 -55.50
CA VAL A 230 17.44 29.56 -54.32
C VAL A 230 16.40 30.33 -53.50
N GLU A 231 16.58 31.64 -53.31
CA GLU A 231 15.64 32.49 -52.57
C GLU A 231 14.28 32.61 -53.30
N GLN A 232 14.28 32.79 -54.62
CA GLN A 232 13.05 32.85 -55.40
C GLN A 232 12.31 31.50 -55.45
N LEU A 233 13.04 30.39 -55.52
CA LEU A 233 12.46 29.05 -55.43
C LEU A 233 11.85 28.82 -54.04
N LYS A 234 12.58 29.19 -52.97
CA LYS A 234 12.05 29.12 -51.60
C LYS A 234 10.80 29.97 -51.42
N GLN A 235 10.79 31.21 -51.93
CA GLN A 235 9.60 32.07 -51.89
C GLN A 235 8.42 31.48 -52.66
N LEU A 236 8.67 30.81 -53.79
CA LEU A 236 7.64 30.11 -54.55
C LEU A 236 7.08 28.91 -53.76
N ASP A 237 7.96 28.12 -53.14
CA ASP A 237 7.59 26.99 -52.30
C ASP A 237 6.77 27.46 -51.09
N ASP A 238 7.26 28.43 -50.33
CA ASP A 238 6.57 29.00 -49.16
C ASP A 238 5.19 29.58 -49.53
N ALA A 239 5.08 30.32 -50.65
CA ALA A 239 3.79 30.87 -51.10
C ALA A 239 2.80 29.76 -51.52
N THR A 240 3.30 28.72 -52.18
CA THR A 240 2.49 27.58 -52.62
C THR A 240 2.03 26.75 -51.42
N ILE A 241 2.93 26.54 -50.45
CA ILE A 241 2.66 25.84 -49.20
C ILE A 241 1.59 26.57 -48.40
N ASN A 242 1.78 27.87 -48.11
CA ASN A 242 0.81 28.64 -47.33
C ASN A 242 -0.58 28.67 -47.98
N GLN A 243 -0.65 28.76 -49.32
CA GLN A 243 -1.93 28.72 -50.03
C GLN A 243 -2.65 27.36 -49.90
N ALA A 244 -1.90 26.26 -49.81
CA ALA A 244 -2.44 24.91 -49.69
C ALA A 244 -2.73 24.49 -48.23
N ILE A 245 -1.98 25.02 -47.25
CA ILE A 245 -2.17 24.74 -45.81
C ILE A 245 -3.45 25.40 -45.28
N GLU A 246 -3.72 26.66 -45.65
CA GLU A 246 -4.82 27.45 -45.06
C GLU A 246 -6.16 26.70 -44.96
N PRO A 247 -6.69 26.08 -46.05
CA PRO A 247 -7.97 25.37 -45.97
C PRO A 247 -7.92 24.08 -45.13
N LEU A 248 -6.73 23.48 -44.93
CA LEU A 248 -6.58 22.27 -44.11
C LEU A 248 -6.66 22.58 -42.61
N PHE A 249 -6.28 23.79 -42.20
CA PHE A 249 -6.31 24.23 -40.79
C PHE A 249 -7.58 25.00 -40.42
N GLU A 250 -8.28 25.60 -41.39
CA GLU A 250 -9.48 26.42 -41.13
C GLU A 250 -10.55 25.65 -40.32
N ALA A 251 -10.86 24.40 -40.71
CA ALA A 251 -11.81 23.56 -39.99
C ALA A 251 -11.35 23.18 -38.58
N LEU A 252 -10.06 22.88 -38.40
CA LEU A 252 -9.49 22.52 -37.10
C LEU A 252 -9.47 23.73 -36.14
N ILE A 253 -9.12 24.91 -36.65
CA ILE A 253 -9.12 26.14 -35.85
C ILE A 253 -10.56 26.48 -35.39
N GLU A 254 -11.56 26.26 -36.24
CA GLU A 254 -12.98 26.47 -35.87
C GLU A 254 -13.46 25.48 -34.79
N ASP A 255 -13.12 24.20 -34.94
CA ASP A 255 -13.51 23.12 -34.02
C ASP A 255 -12.88 23.28 -32.61
N TYR A 256 -11.66 23.83 -32.53
CA TYR A 256 -10.88 23.96 -31.29
C TYR A 256 -10.78 25.41 -30.77
N GLN A 257 -11.51 26.37 -31.33
CA GLN A 257 -11.38 27.81 -31.04
C GLN A 257 -11.52 28.22 -29.55
N ASN A 258 -12.14 27.37 -28.72
CA ASN A 258 -12.34 27.61 -27.29
C ASN A 258 -11.31 26.86 -26.40
N ILE A 259 -10.27 26.28 -26.99
CA ILE A 259 -9.25 25.49 -26.31
C ILE A 259 -7.87 26.10 -26.65
N ASP A 260 -7.37 26.96 -25.76
CA ASP A 260 -6.18 27.78 -25.99
C ASP A 260 -4.93 26.94 -26.32
N ASP A 261 -4.68 25.86 -25.58
CA ASP A 261 -3.51 25.00 -25.80
C ASP A 261 -3.55 24.29 -27.16
N ALA A 262 -4.74 23.85 -27.59
CA ALA A 262 -4.92 23.19 -28.89
C ALA A 262 -4.67 24.17 -30.05
N ILE A 263 -5.20 25.40 -29.96
CA ILE A 263 -4.97 26.45 -30.96
C ILE A 263 -3.50 26.85 -31.01
N THR A 264 -2.87 27.00 -29.84
CA THR A 264 -1.44 27.32 -29.74
C THR A 264 -0.61 26.24 -30.44
N TYR A 265 -0.90 24.98 -30.17
CA TYR A 265 -0.18 23.88 -30.83
C TYR A 265 -0.43 23.80 -32.34
N LEU A 266 -1.67 24.05 -32.81
CA LEU A 266 -1.97 24.10 -34.24
C LEU A 266 -1.18 25.22 -34.95
N ASP A 267 -1.01 26.38 -34.32
CA ASP A 267 -0.17 27.47 -34.86
C ASP A 267 1.32 27.07 -34.92
N GLU A 268 1.82 26.38 -33.87
CA GLU A 268 3.18 25.84 -33.86
C GLU A 268 3.41 24.77 -34.94
N ILE A 269 2.44 23.87 -35.16
CA ILE A 269 2.48 22.94 -36.29
C ILE A 269 2.56 23.73 -37.59
N LYS A 270 1.70 24.72 -37.80
CA LYS A 270 1.66 25.53 -39.03
C LYS A 270 3.00 26.20 -39.31
N LYS A 271 3.68 26.73 -38.29
CA LYS A 271 5.04 27.33 -38.39
C LYS A 271 6.08 26.30 -38.81
N ASN A 272 6.08 25.14 -38.16
CA ASN A 272 7.07 24.09 -38.43
C ASN A 272 6.87 23.40 -39.79
N LEU A 273 5.60 23.25 -40.20
CA LEU A 273 5.18 22.44 -41.32
C LEU A 273 5.77 22.90 -42.66
N SER A 274 6.03 24.20 -42.84
CA SER A 274 6.63 24.72 -44.08
C SER A 274 7.99 24.09 -44.38
N GLN A 275 8.84 23.93 -43.35
CA GLN A 275 10.15 23.29 -43.51
C GLN A 275 9.99 21.78 -43.72
N THR A 276 9.13 21.12 -42.94
CA THR A 276 8.91 19.67 -43.06
C THR A 276 8.33 19.26 -44.41
N ILE A 277 7.43 20.05 -45.00
CA ILE A 277 6.88 19.76 -46.33
C ILE A 277 7.99 19.75 -47.38
N VAL A 278 8.91 20.73 -47.36
CA VAL A 278 10.02 20.79 -48.32
C VAL A 278 10.97 19.62 -48.13
N ASP A 279 11.36 19.34 -46.89
CA ASP A 279 12.38 18.32 -46.59
C ASP A 279 11.87 16.88 -46.75
N VAL A 280 10.58 16.64 -46.48
CA VAL A 280 10.00 15.28 -46.41
C VAL A 280 9.06 14.99 -47.57
N LEU A 281 8.23 15.94 -47.99
CA LEU A 281 7.18 15.70 -48.99
C LEU A 281 7.58 16.11 -50.41
N ALA A 282 8.42 17.13 -50.57
CA ALA A 282 8.91 17.58 -51.88
C ALA A 282 10.19 16.86 -52.35
N ALA A 283 10.93 16.21 -51.43
CA ALA A 283 12.15 15.49 -51.76
C ALA A 283 11.86 14.12 -52.40
N ASN A 284 12.27 13.97 -53.67
CA ASN A 284 12.20 12.75 -54.50
C ASN A 284 10.80 12.13 -54.70
N PRO A 285 10.10 12.44 -55.80
CA PRO A 285 8.92 11.70 -56.25
C PRO A 285 9.36 10.37 -56.90
N GLY A 286 9.89 9.45 -56.09
CA GLY A 286 10.15 8.06 -56.47
C GLY A 286 9.10 7.17 -55.83
N LEU A 287 8.11 6.74 -56.61
CA LEU A 287 6.98 5.92 -56.16
C LEU A 287 7.42 4.55 -55.62
N ASP A 288 7.55 4.42 -54.29
CA ASP A 288 7.53 3.15 -53.58
C ASP A 288 6.53 3.22 -52.41
N SER A 289 5.66 2.23 -52.26
CA SER A 289 4.66 2.18 -51.17
C SER A 289 5.29 2.13 -49.76
N ARG A 290 6.54 1.68 -49.67
CA ARG A 290 7.35 1.71 -48.43
C ARG A 290 7.77 3.13 -48.03
N ASP A 291 7.86 4.05 -48.99
CA ASP A 291 8.24 5.44 -48.74
C ASP A 291 7.10 6.22 -48.08
N GLN A 292 5.85 6.03 -48.53
CA GLN A 292 4.69 6.69 -47.92
C GLN A 292 4.41 6.26 -46.48
N ILE A 293 4.58 4.97 -46.15
CA ILE A 293 4.40 4.47 -44.78
C ILE A 293 5.43 5.09 -43.85
N SER A 294 6.68 5.20 -44.31
CA SER A 294 7.78 5.80 -43.55
C SER A 294 7.57 7.30 -43.32
N LYS A 295 7.12 8.03 -44.36
CA LYS A 295 6.76 9.46 -44.28
C LYS A 295 5.60 9.69 -43.30
N ARG A 296 4.55 8.86 -43.35
CA ARG A 296 3.43 8.94 -42.41
C ARG A 296 3.87 8.69 -40.97
N LEU A 297 4.73 7.69 -40.75
CA LEU A 297 5.25 7.39 -39.41
C LEU A 297 6.05 8.58 -38.85
N LEU A 298 6.93 9.18 -39.66
CA LEU A 298 7.72 10.36 -39.29
C LEU A 298 6.82 11.55 -38.90
N LEU A 299 5.84 11.89 -39.75
CA LEU A 299 4.90 12.98 -39.46
C LEU A 299 4.07 12.69 -38.20
N LYS A 300 3.69 11.44 -37.98
CA LYS A 300 2.96 11.04 -36.77
C LYS A 300 3.86 11.11 -35.52
N GLU A 301 5.13 10.77 -35.63
CA GLU A 301 6.09 10.94 -34.52
C GLU A 301 6.34 12.40 -34.18
N GLN A 302 6.29 13.29 -35.17
CA GLN A 302 6.52 14.72 -35.00
C GLN A 302 5.27 15.46 -34.52
N TYR A 303 4.10 15.21 -35.10
CA TYR A 303 2.91 16.05 -34.89
C TYR A 303 1.80 15.43 -34.04
N ALA A 304 1.67 14.10 -33.98
CA ALA A 304 0.52 13.49 -33.30
C ALA A 304 0.67 13.54 -31.76
N PRO A 305 -0.28 14.13 -31.04
CA PRO A 305 -0.23 14.21 -29.58
C PRO A 305 -0.08 12.84 -28.90
N ASN A 306 0.67 12.81 -27.81
CA ASN A 306 0.74 11.66 -26.91
C ASN A 306 -0.27 11.83 -25.78
N VAL A 307 -1.47 11.29 -25.96
CA VAL A 307 -2.54 11.36 -24.95
C VAL A 307 -2.17 10.51 -23.74
N LEU A 308 -1.97 11.15 -22.59
CA LEU A 308 -1.65 10.47 -21.32
C LEU A 308 -2.91 9.96 -20.64
N VAL A 309 -3.89 10.85 -20.48
CA VAL A 309 -5.17 10.55 -19.86
C VAL A 309 -6.30 11.20 -20.63
N ASP A 310 -7.35 10.43 -20.90
CA ASP A 310 -8.58 10.93 -21.52
C ASP A 310 -9.79 10.28 -20.84
N TYR A 311 -10.66 11.13 -20.30
CA TYR A 311 -11.85 10.70 -19.58
C TYR A 311 -13.09 10.87 -20.47
N LYS A 312 -14.06 9.98 -20.31
CA LYS A 312 -15.37 10.19 -20.97
C LYS A 312 -16.06 11.39 -20.35
N THR A 313 -16.72 12.20 -21.18
CA THR A 313 -17.50 13.33 -20.70
C THR A 313 -18.57 12.85 -19.69
N GLU A 314 -18.76 13.61 -18.61
CA GLU A 314 -19.74 13.34 -17.54
C GLU A 314 -19.55 12.01 -16.76
N CYS A 315 -18.32 11.45 -16.69
CA CYS A 315 -18.07 10.23 -15.92
C CYS A 315 -17.77 10.44 -14.43
N GLY A 316 -17.72 11.69 -13.96
CA GLY A 316 -17.29 12.02 -12.59
C GLY A 316 -15.77 12.02 -12.40
N ALA A 317 -15.33 12.15 -11.14
CA ALA A 317 -13.92 12.10 -10.76
C ALA A 317 -13.36 10.66 -10.77
N PRO A 318 -12.10 10.43 -11.18
CA PRO A 318 -11.50 9.10 -11.17
C PRO A 318 -11.24 8.60 -9.75
N VAL A 319 -11.40 7.29 -9.54
CA VAL A 319 -11.01 6.59 -8.31
C VAL A 319 -10.01 5.51 -8.69
N VAL A 320 -8.74 5.69 -8.33
CA VAL A 320 -7.67 4.76 -8.67
C VAL A 320 -7.13 4.12 -7.40
N TYR A 321 -7.08 2.80 -7.38
CA TYR A 321 -6.33 2.04 -6.38
C TYR A 321 -5.06 1.51 -7.02
N ASP A 322 -3.90 1.93 -6.51
CA ASP A 322 -2.61 1.42 -6.95
C ASP A 322 -2.07 0.40 -5.94
N PRO A 323 -2.21 -0.91 -6.21
CA PRO A 323 -1.70 -1.95 -5.32
C PRO A 323 -0.17 -2.08 -5.37
N HIS A 324 0.52 -1.44 -6.33
CA HIS A 324 1.96 -1.56 -6.49
C HIS A 324 2.59 -0.20 -6.86
N PRO A 325 2.65 0.73 -5.89
CA PRO A 325 3.06 2.11 -6.13
C PRO A 325 4.59 2.23 -6.16
N ILE A 326 5.25 1.56 -7.10
CA ILE A 326 6.66 1.83 -7.41
C ILE A 326 6.78 3.17 -8.14
N TYR A 327 7.94 3.80 -8.06
CA TYR A 327 8.19 5.13 -8.66
C TYR A 327 7.65 5.29 -10.10
N PRO A 328 8.00 4.42 -11.08
CA PRO A 328 7.51 4.58 -12.45
C PRO A 328 6.02 4.33 -12.62
N ASN A 329 5.39 3.56 -11.72
CA ASN A 329 3.95 3.33 -11.75
C ASN A 329 3.20 4.54 -11.19
N LEU A 330 3.73 5.16 -10.13
CA LEU A 330 3.06 6.28 -9.46
C LEU A 330 3.21 7.59 -10.25
N PHE A 331 4.45 7.94 -10.63
CA PHE A 331 4.78 9.22 -11.27
C PHE A 331 4.80 9.16 -12.79
N GLY A 332 4.77 7.98 -13.40
CA GLY A 332 4.96 7.80 -14.84
C GLY A 332 6.43 7.57 -15.18
N ARG A 333 6.71 7.34 -16.47
CA ARG A 333 8.05 7.00 -16.96
C ARG A 333 8.25 7.45 -18.40
N ILE A 334 9.50 7.49 -18.83
CA ILE A 334 9.89 7.73 -20.22
C ILE A 334 10.52 6.45 -20.75
N GLU A 335 9.96 5.89 -21.81
CA GLU A 335 10.45 4.66 -22.42
C GLU A 335 11.56 4.93 -23.44
N TYR A 336 12.48 3.98 -23.57
CA TYR A 336 13.58 4.00 -24.53
C TYR A 336 13.47 2.80 -25.46
N ILE A 337 13.77 3.04 -26.73
CA ILE A 337 14.00 1.97 -27.69
C ILE A 337 15.48 1.92 -28.05
N SER A 338 16.00 0.73 -28.30
CA SER A 338 17.35 0.56 -28.83
C SER A 338 17.30 0.68 -30.34
N ASP A 339 17.86 1.77 -30.87
CA ASP A 339 18.10 1.95 -32.29
C ASP A 339 19.59 1.85 -32.57
N GLN A 340 20.00 0.82 -33.31
CA GLN A 340 21.40 0.51 -33.63
C GLN A 340 22.34 0.51 -32.39
N GLY A 341 21.83 0.09 -31.22
CA GLY A 341 22.60 0.03 -29.97
C GLY A 341 22.65 1.35 -29.18
N THR A 342 22.03 2.42 -29.69
CA THR A 342 21.83 3.69 -28.99
C THR A 342 20.42 3.73 -28.41
N LEU A 343 20.28 4.13 -27.16
CA LEU A 343 18.97 4.36 -26.55
C LEU A 343 18.41 5.69 -27.04
N VAL A 344 17.28 5.65 -27.72
CA VAL A 344 16.56 6.82 -28.22
C VAL A 344 15.16 6.90 -27.61
N THR A 345 14.66 8.11 -27.43
CA THR A 345 13.32 8.39 -26.89
C THR A 345 12.72 9.62 -27.58
N ASN A 346 11.40 9.79 -27.47
CA ASN A 346 10.66 10.95 -27.94
C ASN A 346 9.46 11.21 -27.00
N TYR A 347 8.79 12.37 -27.13
CA TYR A 347 7.68 12.73 -26.25
C TYR A 347 6.51 11.72 -26.31
N ARG A 348 6.37 10.98 -27.41
CA ARG A 348 5.36 9.91 -27.57
C ARG A 348 5.70 8.62 -26.82
N ARG A 349 6.86 8.54 -26.17
CA ARG A 349 7.28 7.46 -25.25
C ARG A 349 7.09 7.82 -23.78
N ILE A 350 6.47 8.97 -23.48
CA ILE A 350 6.09 9.33 -22.13
C ILE A 350 4.86 8.51 -21.75
N CYS A 351 4.94 7.78 -20.64
CA CYS A 351 3.85 6.98 -20.10
C CYS A 351 3.28 7.60 -18.83
N PRO A 352 1.95 7.66 -18.69
CA PRO A 352 1.31 8.13 -17.46
C PRO A 352 1.58 7.19 -16.30
N GLY A 353 1.43 7.72 -15.09
CA GLY A 353 1.40 6.98 -13.84
C GLY A 353 0.06 7.10 -13.13
N SER A 354 -0.09 6.45 -11.98
CA SER A 354 -1.29 6.46 -11.15
C SER A 354 -1.69 7.87 -10.72
N LEU A 355 -0.74 8.79 -10.49
CA LEU A 355 -1.05 10.20 -10.22
C LEU A 355 -1.74 10.88 -11.41
N HIS A 356 -1.37 10.54 -12.64
CA HIS A 356 -2.00 11.09 -13.83
C HIS A 356 -3.43 10.56 -13.96
N HIS A 357 -3.61 9.24 -13.80
CA HIS A 357 -4.92 8.59 -13.89
C HIS A 357 -5.90 8.98 -12.77
N ALA A 358 -5.38 9.42 -11.63
CA ALA A 358 -6.18 9.85 -10.49
C ALA A 358 -6.31 11.38 -10.38
N ASN A 359 -5.68 12.14 -11.30
CA ASN A 359 -5.69 13.59 -11.26
C ASN A 359 -7.12 14.12 -11.44
N GLY A 360 -7.52 15.05 -10.57
CA GLY A 360 -8.88 15.55 -10.40
C GLY A 360 -9.81 14.64 -9.60
N GLY A 361 -9.30 13.56 -8.99
CA GLY A 361 -10.09 12.62 -8.21
C GLY A 361 -9.33 12.05 -7.00
N TYR A 362 -9.37 10.73 -6.86
CA TYR A 362 -8.93 10.02 -5.67
C TYR A 362 -7.89 8.94 -5.99
N LEU A 363 -6.84 8.88 -5.17
CA LEU A 363 -5.82 7.83 -5.23
C LEU A 363 -5.70 7.11 -3.91
N ILE A 364 -5.94 5.80 -3.93
CA ILE A 364 -5.82 4.91 -2.78
C ILE A 364 -4.46 4.22 -2.86
N LEU A 365 -3.66 4.32 -1.79
CA LEU A 365 -2.32 3.75 -1.68
C LEU A 365 -2.15 2.98 -0.37
N ASP A 366 -1.30 1.98 -0.40
CA ASP A 366 -0.86 1.23 0.79
C ASP A 366 0.34 1.93 1.42
N ALA A 367 0.20 2.37 2.68
CA ALA A 367 1.22 3.13 3.39
C ALA A 367 2.51 2.32 3.59
N GLU A 368 2.41 1.00 3.81
CA GLU A 368 3.57 0.14 4.02
C GLU A 368 4.43 0.08 2.74
N LYS A 369 3.77 0.00 1.58
CA LYS A 369 4.45 -0.03 0.28
C LYS A 369 5.17 1.27 -0.05
N LEU A 370 4.59 2.42 0.32
CA LEU A 370 5.24 3.72 0.10
C LEU A 370 6.55 3.88 0.89
N LEU A 371 6.62 3.27 2.07
CA LEU A 371 7.82 3.29 2.91
C LEU A 371 8.83 2.22 2.52
N THR A 372 8.36 1.09 1.97
CA THR A 372 9.22 0.00 1.53
C THR A 372 9.88 0.31 0.18
N TYR A 373 9.18 0.96 -0.75
CA TYR A 373 9.72 1.28 -2.07
C TYR A 373 10.59 2.54 -2.04
N PRO A 374 11.85 2.47 -2.51
CA PRO A 374 12.76 3.62 -2.50
C PRO A 374 12.20 4.83 -3.25
N PHE A 375 12.43 6.02 -2.69
CA PHE A 375 12.10 7.35 -3.25
C PHE A 375 10.61 7.65 -3.45
N VAL A 376 9.70 6.70 -3.25
CA VAL A 376 8.27 6.88 -3.53
C VAL A 376 7.62 7.84 -2.53
N TRP A 377 7.88 7.67 -1.23
CA TRP A 377 7.34 8.56 -0.20
C TRP A 377 7.77 10.01 -0.42
N GLU A 378 9.07 10.26 -0.58
CA GLU A 378 9.63 11.59 -0.84
C GLU A 378 9.11 12.22 -2.14
N GLY A 379 9.00 11.43 -3.22
CA GLY A 379 8.40 11.88 -4.48
C GLY A 379 6.93 12.29 -4.29
N LEU A 380 6.16 11.54 -3.50
CA LEU A 380 4.75 11.83 -3.27
C LEU A 380 4.59 13.13 -2.46
N LYS A 381 5.41 13.30 -1.41
CA LYS A 381 5.44 14.55 -0.63
C LYS A 381 5.76 15.75 -1.51
N ARG A 382 6.78 15.63 -2.39
CA ARG A 382 7.17 16.69 -3.33
C ARG A 382 6.01 17.05 -4.26
N ALA A 383 5.34 16.06 -4.86
CA ALA A 383 4.21 16.28 -5.76
C ALA A 383 3.01 16.93 -5.05
N LEU A 384 2.67 16.49 -3.84
CA LEU A 384 1.56 17.05 -3.06
C LEU A 384 1.83 18.48 -2.58
N LYS A 385 3.09 18.81 -2.23
CA LYS A 385 3.47 20.15 -1.81
C LYS A 385 3.56 21.14 -2.97
N SER A 386 4.10 20.69 -4.11
CA SER A 386 4.24 21.53 -5.30
C SER A 386 2.92 21.71 -6.06
N GLY A 387 1.96 20.79 -5.87
CA GLY A 387 0.73 20.74 -6.66
C GLY A 387 1.02 20.43 -8.13
N ARG A 388 2.07 19.64 -8.42
CA ARG A 388 2.53 19.32 -9.77
C ARG A 388 2.96 17.86 -9.88
N ILE A 389 2.71 17.27 -11.04
CA ILE A 389 3.22 15.96 -11.43
C ILE A 389 4.46 16.18 -12.31
N GLU A 390 5.58 15.60 -11.88
CA GLU A 390 6.85 15.68 -12.60
C GLU A 390 7.33 14.28 -12.95
N ILE A 391 7.60 14.04 -14.24
CA ILE A 391 8.10 12.75 -14.74
C ILE A 391 9.62 12.80 -14.76
N GLU A 392 10.23 12.35 -13.66
CA GLU A 392 11.69 12.30 -13.52
C GLU A 392 12.19 10.87 -13.30
N SER A 393 13.47 10.65 -13.54
CA SER A 393 14.13 9.44 -13.06
C SER A 393 14.71 9.71 -11.67
N PRO A 394 14.39 8.91 -10.63
CA PRO A 394 14.92 9.13 -9.28
C PRO A 394 16.44 8.92 -9.19
N TYR A 395 17.04 8.32 -10.22
CA TYR A 395 18.48 8.07 -10.32
C TYR A 395 19.25 9.22 -11.01
N SER A 396 18.56 10.27 -11.47
CA SER A 396 19.19 11.43 -12.12
C SER A 396 20.15 12.15 -11.16
N GLU A 397 19.78 12.29 -9.88
CA GLU A 397 20.60 12.91 -8.83
C GLU A 397 21.87 12.10 -8.51
N LEU A 398 21.87 10.79 -8.77
CA LEU A 398 23.03 9.90 -8.61
C LEU A 398 23.97 9.92 -9.81
N GLY A 399 23.68 10.72 -10.84
CA GLY A 399 24.50 10.86 -12.05
C GLY A 399 24.50 9.64 -12.97
N ILE A 400 23.55 8.71 -12.79
CA ILE A 400 23.47 7.42 -13.52
C ILE A 400 22.79 7.57 -14.90
N ASN A 401 22.20 8.73 -15.21
CA ASN A 401 21.54 8.97 -16.51
C ASN A 401 22.24 10.03 -17.36
N THR A 402 22.50 9.70 -18.63
CA THR A 402 22.70 10.66 -19.74
C THR A 402 21.39 11.39 -19.99
N MET A 403 21.39 12.73 -19.92
CA MET A 403 20.21 13.61 -20.03
C MET A 403 19.10 13.09 -20.96
N THR A 404 17.89 13.00 -20.41
CA THR A 404 16.66 12.53 -21.08
C THR A 404 15.68 13.69 -21.28
N LEU A 405 14.51 13.45 -21.88
CA LEU A 405 13.44 14.46 -22.01
C LEU A 405 13.07 15.04 -20.64
N LYS A 406 12.69 16.32 -20.63
CA LYS A 406 12.16 17.04 -19.47
C LYS A 406 10.77 17.59 -19.83
N PRO A 407 9.72 16.77 -19.74
CA PRO A 407 8.35 17.19 -20.08
C PRO A 407 7.89 18.35 -19.18
N GLU A 408 7.03 19.20 -19.70
CA GLU A 408 6.36 20.24 -18.91
C GLU A 408 5.55 19.63 -17.75
N VAL A 409 5.50 20.33 -16.62
CA VAL A 409 4.83 19.84 -15.41
C VAL A 409 3.30 19.95 -15.52
N ILE A 410 2.59 18.88 -15.17
CA ILE A 410 1.11 18.87 -15.14
C ILE A 410 0.62 19.31 -13.75
N PRO A 411 -0.34 20.24 -13.64
CA PRO A 411 -0.96 20.59 -12.35
C PRO A 411 -1.60 19.39 -11.66
N LEU A 412 -1.30 19.18 -10.38
CA LEU A 412 -1.86 18.10 -9.56
C LEU A 412 -3.00 18.63 -8.68
N ASN A 413 -4.18 18.07 -8.87
CA ASN A 413 -5.33 18.25 -8.00
C ASN A 413 -5.85 16.88 -7.59
N ILE A 414 -5.52 16.39 -6.39
CA ILE A 414 -5.83 15.02 -6.00
C ILE A 414 -6.18 14.91 -4.52
N LYS A 415 -7.05 13.96 -4.19
CA LYS A 415 -7.25 13.48 -2.83
C LYS A 415 -6.55 12.14 -2.64
N VAL A 416 -5.54 12.09 -1.78
CA VAL A 416 -4.85 10.84 -1.46
C VAL A 416 -5.49 10.18 -0.24
N VAL A 417 -5.71 8.87 -0.33
CA VAL A 417 -6.16 8.01 0.77
C VAL A 417 -5.08 6.95 1.03
N LEU A 418 -4.35 7.08 2.14
CA LEU A 418 -3.41 6.06 2.58
C LEU A 418 -4.13 5.02 3.42
N VAL A 419 -3.78 3.76 3.25
CA VAL A 419 -4.29 2.64 4.05
C VAL A 419 -3.11 1.95 4.74
N GLY A 420 -3.14 1.85 6.06
CA GLY A 420 -2.02 1.27 6.83
C GLY A 420 -2.37 0.90 8.27
N SER A 421 -1.44 0.25 8.95
CA SER A 421 -1.60 -0.16 10.35
C SER A 421 -1.51 1.02 11.31
N ARG A 422 -1.88 0.81 12.58
CA ARG A 422 -1.71 1.82 13.64
C ARG A 422 -0.23 2.18 13.83
N ASP A 423 0.65 1.19 13.79
CA ASP A 423 2.08 1.40 14.02
C ASP A 423 2.71 2.28 12.95
N ILE A 424 2.35 2.08 11.67
CA ILE A 424 2.83 2.92 10.57
C ILE A 424 2.34 4.36 10.72
N TYR A 425 1.07 4.55 11.11
CA TYR A 425 0.53 5.89 11.34
C TYR A 425 1.30 6.64 12.43
N TYR A 426 1.49 6.02 13.61
CA TYR A 426 2.19 6.66 14.71
C TYR A 426 3.66 6.90 14.40
N LEU A 427 4.31 5.98 13.68
CA LEU A 427 5.68 6.15 13.21
C LEU A 427 5.81 7.38 12.29
N LEU A 428 4.91 7.52 11.30
CA LEU A 428 4.89 8.69 10.42
C LEU A 428 4.58 9.98 11.17
N HIS A 429 3.63 9.92 12.11
CA HIS A 429 3.23 11.07 12.92
C HIS A 429 4.37 11.60 13.80
N GLU A 430 5.20 10.70 14.35
CA GLU A 430 6.33 11.03 15.22
C GLU A 430 7.57 11.48 14.43
N LEU A 431 7.84 10.86 13.27
CA LEU A 431 9.11 11.06 12.55
C LEU A 431 9.04 12.04 11.38
N ASP A 432 7.86 12.36 10.84
CA ASP A 432 7.70 13.19 9.65
C ASP A 432 6.67 14.32 9.87
N ASP A 433 7.14 15.53 10.16
CA ASP A 433 6.27 16.70 10.33
C ASP A 433 5.45 17.03 9.06
N GLU A 434 5.98 16.73 7.88
CA GLU A 434 5.29 17.00 6.61
C GLU A 434 4.07 16.10 6.46
N PHE A 435 4.13 14.86 6.96
CA PHE A 435 2.99 13.96 7.01
C PHE A 435 1.80 14.61 7.73
N ASN A 436 2.06 15.25 8.87
CA ASN A 436 1.04 15.90 9.70
C ASN A 436 0.39 17.10 8.99
N GLU A 437 1.15 17.81 8.16
CA GLU A 437 0.63 18.90 7.34
C GLU A 437 -0.27 18.41 6.21
N MET A 438 0.09 17.25 5.61
CA MET A 438 -0.56 16.71 4.42
C MET A 438 -1.74 15.77 4.71
N PHE A 439 -1.73 15.05 5.83
CA PHE A 439 -2.70 14.02 6.21
C PHE A 439 -3.42 14.36 7.52
N ARG A 440 -4.25 15.40 7.47
CA ARG A 440 -4.99 15.89 8.66
C ARG A 440 -6.21 15.06 9.05
N VAL A 441 -6.67 14.17 8.17
CA VAL A 441 -7.87 13.38 8.41
C VAL A 441 -7.48 11.95 8.73
N LEU A 442 -7.74 11.53 9.97
CA LEU A 442 -7.56 10.16 10.42
C LEU A 442 -8.90 9.42 10.46
N ALA A 443 -9.05 8.39 9.64
CA ALA A 443 -10.15 7.43 9.69
C ALA A 443 -9.69 6.17 10.44
N ASP A 444 -9.91 6.15 11.76
CA ASP A 444 -9.55 5.04 12.64
C ASP A 444 -10.63 3.95 12.67
N PHE A 445 -10.29 2.78 12.13
CA PHE A 445 -11.14 1.60 12.15
C PHE A 445 -11.00 0.86 13.48
N ASP A 446 -12.15 0.67 14.13
CA ASP A 446 -12.23 -0.11 15.36
C ASP A 446 -11.96 -1.59 15.10
N HIS A 447 -11.22 -2.22 16.01
CA HIS A 447 -10.96 -3.67 15.99
C HIS A 447 -12.08 -4.47 16.71
N ARG A 448 -12.96 -3.77 17.43
CA ARG A 448 -14.10 -4.33 18.17
C ARG A 448 -15.35 -3.50 17.92
N ILE A 449 -16.44 -4.17 17.58
CA ILE A 449 -17.73 -3.53 17.29
C ILE A 449 -18.64 -3.73 18.49
N LEU A 450 -19.34 -2.69 18.95
CA LEU A 450 -20.31 -2.83 20.05
C LEU A 450 -21.44 -3.78 19.63
N LEU A 451 -21.78 -4.75 20.48
CA LEU A 451 -22.92 -5.63 20.25
C LEU A 451 -24.22 -4.94 20.67
N ASN A 452 -25.06 -4.60 19.69
CA ASN A 452 -26.40 -4.06 19.89
C ASN A 452 -27.35 -4.59 18.77
N PRO A 453 -28.67 -4.33 18.84
CA PRO A 453 -29.61 -4.83 17.83
C PRO A 453 -29.23 -4.45 16.38
N ASP A 454 -28.77 -3.21 16.16
CA ASP A 454 -28.39 -2.72 14.83
C ASP A 454 -27.15 -3.44 14.30
N SER A 455 -26.12 -3.63 15.15
CA SER A 455 -24.90 -4.33 14.77
C SER A 455 -25.17 -5.81 14.51
N MET A 456 -26.05 -6.45 15.29
CA MET A 456 -26.47 -7.83 15.06
C MET A 456 -27.19 -8.00 13.72
N GLN A 457 -28.11 -7.08 13.41
CA GLN A 457 -28.83 -7.07 12.14
C GLN A 457 -27.87 -6.86 10.95
N ASN A 458 -26.98 -5.87 11.04
CA ASN A 458 -25.99 -5.59 9.98
C ASN A 458 -25.00 -6.75 9.80
N PHE A 459 -24.56 -7.39 10.89
CA PHE A 459 -23.71 -8.58 10.83
C PHE A 459 -24.44 -9.73 10.13
N ALA A 460 -25.71 -9.98 10.50
CA ALA A 460 -26.53 -11.01 9.89
C ALA A 460 -26.74 -10.78 8.38
N GLN A 461 -27.07 -9.55 7.97
CA GLN A 461 -27.21 -9.17 6.56
C GLN A 461 -25.90 -9.41 5.79
N LEU A 462 -24.77 -9.07 6.38
CA LEU A 462 -23.46 -9.29 5.77
C LEU A 462 -23.16 -10.78 5.56
N MET A 463 -23.44 -11.63 6.55
CA MET A 463 -23.29 -13.08 6.42
C MET A 463 -24.21 -13.66 5.33
N ILE A 464 -25.47 -13.23 5.28
CA ILE A 464 -26.45 -13.66 4.27
C ILE A 464 -26.00 -13.25 2.87
N ARG A 465 -25.54 -12.00 2.72
CA ARG A 465 -25.04 -11.48 1.45
C ARG A 465 -23.81 -12.25 0.99
N HIS A 466 -22.84 -12.48 1.88
CA HIS A 466 -21.65 -13.25 1.53
C HIS A 466 -21.98 -14.69 1.13
N ALA A 467 -22.91 -15.35 1.84
CA ALA A 467 -23.37 -16.68 1.46
C ALA A 467 -23.98 -16.69 0.05
N ARG A 468 -24.79 -15.67 -0.29
CA ARG A 468 -25.35 -15.49 -1.63
C ARG A 468 -24.27 -15.26 -2.69
N ASP A 469 -23.36 -14.33 -2.44
CA ASP A 469 -22.31 -13.91 -3.39
C ASP A 469 -21.31 -15.04 -3.68
N THR A 470 -21.08 -15.94 -2.72
CA THR A 470 -20.21 -17.12 -2.87
C THR A 470 -20.93 -18.37 -3.40
N GLY A 471 -22.25 -18.31 -3.63
CA GLY A 471 -23.04 -19.46 -4.05
C GLY A 471 -23.21 -20.54 -2.96
N SER A 472 -23.06 -20.17 -1.69
CA SER A 472 -23.31 -21.04 -0.55
C SER A 472 -24.82 -21.23 -0.32
N LYS A 473 -25.19 -22.33 0.35
CA LYS A 473 -26.58 -22.57 0.76
C LYS A 473 -27.06 -21.51 1.78
N THR A 474 -28.38 -21.30 1.83
CA THR A 474 -28.98 -20.30 2.72
C THR A 474 -28.69 -20.61 4.20
N LEU A 475 -28.28 -19.57 4.93
CA LEU A 475 -28.05 -19.63 6.38
C LEU A 475 -29.38 -19.55 7.14
N THR A 476 -29.56 -20.42 8.12
CA THR A 476 -30.66 -20.29 9.09
C THR A 476 -30.33 -19.24 10.17
N SER A 477 -31.34 -18.75 10.88
CA SER A 477 -31.14 -17.82 11.99
C SER A 477 -30.35 -18.42 13.15
N ALA A 478 -30.41 -19.75 13.35
CA ALA A 478 -29.60 -20.45 14.33
C ALA A 478 -28.11 -20.50 13.91
N ALA A 479 -27.82 -20.70 12.62
CA ALA A 479 -26.45 -20.60 12.10
C ALA A 479 -25.88 -19.18 12.28
N ILE A 480 -26.66 -18.14 12.00
CA ILE A 480 -26.22 -16.74 12.16
C ILE A 480 -26.02 -16.40 13.64
N ALA A 481 -26.93 -16.83 14.53
CA ALA A 481 -26.76 -16.67 15.98
C ALA A 481 -25.44 -17.31 16.45
N ARG A 482 -25.11 -18.50 15.96
CA ARG A 482 -23.83 -19.15 16.27
C ARG A 482 -22.63 -18.41 15.71
N LEU A 483 -22.71 -17.81 14.51
CA LEU A 483 -21.65 -16.97 13.95
C LEU A 483 -21.44 -15.69 14.78
N ILE A 484 -22.51 -15.07 15.29
CA ILE A 484 -22.43 -13.93 16.23
C ILE A 484 -21.70 -14.36 17.51
N GLU A 485 -22.08 -15.50 18.11
CA GLU A 485 -21.37 -16.04 19.28
C GLU A 485 -19.89 -16.32 18.98
N HIS A 486 -19.56 -16.79 17.77
CA HIS A 486 -18.18 -17.00 17.36
C HIS A 486 -17.42 -15.67 17.25
N SER A 487 -18.01 -14.64 16.65
CA SER A 487 -17.42 -13.30 16.57
C SER A 487 -17.18 -12.69 17.96
N CYS A 488 -18.09 -12.90 18.91
CA CYS A 488 -17.89 -12.49 20.31
C CYS A 488 -16.73 -13.26 20.96
N ARG A 489 -16.58 -14.57 20.67
CA ARG A 489 -15.45 -15.38 21.14
C ARG A 489 -14.12 -14.86 20.61
N LEU A 490 -14.02 -14.55 19.32
CA LEU A 490 -12.82 -13.96 18.71
C LEU A 490 -12.43 -12.62 19.34
N SER A 491 -13.41 -11.83 19.79
CA SER A 491 -13.15 -10.57 20.49
C SER A 491 -12.88 -10.72 22.00
N GLU A 492 -12.96 -11.95 22.52
CA GLU A 492 -12.97 -12.29 23.94
C GLU A 492 -13.90 -11.39 24.76
N ASN A 493 -15.14 -11.18 24.29
CA ASN A 493 -16.05 -10.25 24.93
C ASN A 493 -17.52 -10.55 24.61
N GLN A 494 -18.36 -10.67 25.65
CA GLN A 494 -19.80 -10.90 25.48
C GLN A 494 -20.57 -9.70 24.92
N HIS A 495 -19.98 -8.51 24.92
CA HIS A 495 -20.62 -7.25 24.49
C HIS A 495 -19.96 -6.63 23.25
N ARG A 496 -19.03 -7.34 22.60
CA ARG A 496 -18.36 -6.87 21.39
C ARG A 496 -18.33 -7.98 20.33
N LEU A 497 -18.43 -7.60 19.07
CA LEU A 497 -18.12 -8.44 17.92
C LEU A 497 -16.67 -8.17 17.48
N SER A 498 -16.01 -9.18 16.94
CA SER A 498 -14.72 -9.00 16.25
C SER A 498 -14.93 -8.19 14.96
N ALA A 499 -14.05 -7.21 14.71
CA ALA A 499 -14.01 -6.50 13.43
C ALA A 499 -13.25 -7.26 12.33
N HIS A 500 -12.57 -8.36 12.67
CA HIS A 500 -12.02 -9.31 11.69
C HIS A 500 -13.15 -10.17 11.14
N ILE A 501 -14.03 -9.54 10.35
CA ILE A 501 -15.25 -10.15 9.84
C ILE A 501 -14.92 -11.35 8.95
N ASN A 502 -13.78 -11.31 8.25
CA ASN A 502 -13.32 -12.40 7.39
C ASN A 502 -13.24 -13.74 8.13
N ASP A 503 -12.81 -13.76 9.40
CA ASP A 503 -12.75 -15.00 10.18
C ASP A 503 -14.12 -15.66 10.33
N SER A 504 -15.19 -14.86 10.42
CA SER A 504 -16.57 -15.35 10.45
C SER A 504 -17.09 -15.73 9.06
N LEU A 505 -16.67 -15.03 8.00
CA LEU A 505 -17.06 -15.30 6.62
C LEU A 505 -16.49 -16.64 6.13
N GLU A 506 -15.24 -16.94 6.45
CA GLU A 506 -14.59 -18.20 6.05
C GLU A 506 -15.30 -19.43 6.60
N ILE A 507 -15.86 -19.34 7.81
CA ILE A 507 -16.64 -20.43 8.43
C ILE A 507 -17.88 -20.78 7.59
N ILE A 508 -18.46 -19.82 6.86
CA ILE A 508 -19.58 -20.08 5.95
C ILE A 508 -19.17 -21.06 4.85
N GLY A 509 -17.98 -20.88 4.26
CA GLY A 509 -17.45 -21.77 3.22
C GLY A 509 -17.23 -23.19 3.74
N GLU A 510 -16.62 -23.32 4.93
CA GLU A 510 -16.41 -24.61 5.58
C GLU A 510 -17.73 -25.31 5.94
N ALA A 511 -18.69 -24.57 6.50
CA ALA A 511 -20.01 -25.09 6.85
C ALA A 511 -20.83 -25.48 5.61
N ASN A 512 -20.68 -24.76 4.49
CA ASN A 512 -21.33 -25.10 3.23
C ASN A 512 -20.84 -26.45 2.69
N LEU A 513 -19.53 -26.74 2.78
CA LEU A 513 -18.97 -28.04 2.41
C LEU A 513 -19.58 -29.17 3.25
N LEU A 514 -19.72 -28.97 4.56
CA LEU A 514 -20.32 -29.95 5.48
C LEU A 514 -21.81 -30.14 5.20
N CYS A 515 -22.55 -29.05 4.97
CA CYS A 515 -23.96 -29.08 4.58
C CYS A 515 -24.19 -29.84 3.26
N ALA A 516 -23.30 -29.66 2.27
CA ALA A 516 -23.33 -30.42 1.03
C ALA A 516 -23.08 -31.91 1.24
N ARG A 517 -22.10 -32.29 2.09
CA ARG A 517 -21.83 -33.70 2.44
C ARG A 517 -22.99 -34.37 3.15
N ASN A 518 -23.69 -33.64 4.02
CA ASN A 518 -24.86 -34.13 4.75
C ASN A 518 -26.16 -34.10 3.93
N ALA A 519 -26.11 -33.64 2.67
CA ALA A 519 -27.27 -33.44 1.79
C ALA A 519 -28.38 -32.56 2.42
N ALA A 520 -28.03 -31.66 3.34
CA ALA A 520 -28.98 -30.74 3.97
C ALA A 520 -29.32 -29.57 3.03
N GLU A 521 -30.53 -29.03 3.10
CA GLU A 521 -30.95 -27.92 2.24
C GLU A 521 -30.40 -26.55 2.72
N PHE A 522 -30.26 -26.39 4.03
CA PHE A 522 -29.87 -25.14 4.69
C PHE A 522 -28.63 -25.33 5.57
N ILE A 523 -27.84 -24.28 5.73
CA ILE A 523 -26.75 -24.24 6.71
C ILE A 523 -27.34 -23.88 8.07
N ASP A 524 -27.29 -24.85 8.98
CA ASP A 524 -27.79 -24.75 10.36
C ASP A 524 -26.66 -24.70 11.40
N GLN A 525 -26.98 -24.38 12.66
CA GLN A 525 -26.05 -24.27 13.79
C GLN A 525 -25.07 -25.45 13.87
N ALA A 526 -25.57 -26.69 13.70
CA ALA A 526 -24.75 -27.90 13.75
C ALA A 526 -23.61 -27.90 12.71
N HIS A 527 -23.84 -27.32 11.53
CA HIS A 527 -22.81 -27.23 10.49
C HIS A 527 -21.73 -26.20 10.84
N ILE A 528 -22.11 -25.09 11.49
CA ILE A 528 -21.16 -24.08 12.00
C ILE A 528 -20.31 -24.67 13.12
N GLU A 529 -20.92 -25.40 14.06
CA GLU A 529 -20.20 -26.07 15.15
C GLU A 529 -19.23 -27.13 14.63
N GLN A 530 -19.64 -27.94 13.65
CA GLN A 530 -18.76 -28.92 13.00
C GLN A 530 -17.59 -28.24 12.28
N ALA A 531 -17.82 -27.12 11.58
CA ALA A 531 -16.75 -26.36 10.93
C ALA A 531 -15.72 -25.85 11.95
N LEU A 532 -16.20 -25.23 13.04
CA LEU A 532 -15.34 -24.71 14.10
C LEU A 532 -14.54 -25.83 14.79
N SER A 533 -15.19 -26.94 15.15
CA SER A 533 -14.51 -28.09 15.76
C SER A 533 -13.48 -28.72 14.81
N ALA A 534 -13.81 -28.84 13.52
CA ALA A 534 -12.86 -29.34 12.53
C ALA A 534 -11.68 -28.38 12.33
N ARG A 535 -11.88 -27.06 12.45
CA ARG A 535 -10.80 -26.06 12.37
C ARG A 535 -9.87 -26.16 13.59
N GLU A 536 -10.44 -26.30 14.79
CA GLU A 536 -9.67 -26.53 16.02
C GLU A 536 -8.85 -27.82 15.93
N GLN A 537 -9.43 -28.92 15.45
CA GLN A 537 -8.71 -30.19 15.26
C GLN A 537 -7.55 -30.06 14.27
N ARG A 538 -7.74 -29.35 13.14
CA ARG A 538 -6.66 -29.15 12.14
C ARG A 538 -5.47 -28.38 12.72
N ASN A 539 -5.73 -27.44 13.63
CA ASN A 539 -4.71 -26.57 14.23
C ASN A 539 -4.26 -27.07 15.62
N GLY A 540 -4.82 -28.17 16.12
CA GLY A 540 -4.71 -28.61 17.51
C GLY A 540 -3.55 -29.55 17.83
N ARG A 541 -2.74 -29.98 16.85
CA ARG A 541 -1.67 -31.00 17.03
C ARG A 541 -0.81 -30.75 18.27
N LEU A 542 -0.32 -29.52 18.44
CA LEU A 542 0.56 -29.18 19.57
C LEU A 542 -0.17 -29.21 20.91
N SER A 543 -1.44 -28.78 20.94
CA SER A 543 -2.26 -28.86 22.15
C SER A 543 -2.56 -30.30 22.53
N GLU A 544 -2.73 -31.20 21.55
CA GLU A 544 -2.91 -32.64 21.78
C GLU A 544 -1.62 -33.28 22.31
N GLU A 545 -0.47 -32.97 21.72
CA GLU A 545 0.85 -33.47 22.17
C GLU A 545 1.13 -33.08 23.64
N ILE A 546 0.89 -31.82 24.01
CA ILE A 546 1.07 -31.36 25.40
C ILE A 546 0.10 -32.07 26.35
N LEU A 547 -1.14 -32.30 25.92
CA LEU A 547 -2.13 -33.02 26.73
C LEU A 547 -1.69 -34.49 26.94
N ASP A 548 -1.20 -35.16 25.90
CA ASP A 548 -0.71 -36.54 25.98
C ASP A 548 0.48 -36.66 26.94
N GLU A 549 1.43 -35.72 26.89
CA GLU A 549 2.56 -35.65 27.83
C GLU A 549 2.11 -35.37 29.28
N MET A 550 1.00 -34.67 29.49
CA MET A 550 0.41 -34.51 30.83
C MET A 550 -0.30 -35.79 31.32
N LEU A 551 -0.87 -36.58 30.40
CA LEU A 551 -1.60 -37.80 30.73
C LEU A 551 -0.66 -38.97 31.05
N ASP A 552 0.46 -39.07 30.34
CA ASP A 552 1.46 -40.12 30.58
C ASP A 552 2.39 -39.81 31.77
N GLY A 553 2.33 -38.59 32.29
CA GLY A 553 3.09 -38.13 33.45
C GLY A 553 4.48 -37.57 33.13
N THR A 554 4.78 -37.33 31.85
CA THR A 554 5.98 -36.60 31.41
C THR A 554 5.94 -35.15 31.89
N ILE A 555 4.81 -34.48 31.73
CA ILE A 555 4.52 -33.16 32.31
C ILE A 555 3.72 -33.37 33.60
N LEU A 556 4.26 -32.90 34.72
CA LEU A 556 3.70 -33.17 36.03
C LEU A 556 2.70 -32.08 36.43
N ILE A 557 1.41 -32.37 36.23
CA ILE A 557 0.29 -31.55 36.72
C ILE A 557 -0.61 -32.42 37.58
N ASP A 558 -0.96 -31.96 38.79
CA ASP A 558 -1.93 -32.64 39.65
C ASP A 558 -3.33 -32.07 39.42
N THR A 559 -4.35 -32.92 39.37
CA THR A 559 -5.76 -32.53 39.15
C THR A 559 -6.68 -32.96 40.30
N ASP A 560 -6.11 -33.51 41.37
CA ASP A 560 -6.78 -33.98 42.57
C ASP A 560 -5.84 -33.90 43.80
N GLY A 561 -6.40 -34.13 44.99
CA GLY A 561 -5.63 -34.08 46.22
C GLY A 561 -5.21 -32.66 46.64
N THR A 562 -4.24 -32.59 47.54
CA THR A 562 -3.78 -31.33 48.13
C THR A 562 -2.26 -31.32 48.33
N ALA A 563 -1.60 -30.18 48.16
CA ALA A 563 -0.17 -30.03 48.37
C ALA A 563 0.19 -28.67 49.00
N ILE A 564 1.25 -28.62 49.78
CA ILE A 564 1.80 -27.38 50.36
C ILE A 564 2.78 -26.76 49.38
N GLY A 565 2.68 -25.45 49.15
CA GLY A 565 3.61 -24.72 48.28
C GLY A 565 3.57 -25.20 46.83
N LYS A 566 2.41 -25.70 46.38
CA LYS A 566 2.16 -26.08 44.98
C LYS A 566 0.79 -25.61 44.54
N ALA A 567 0.71 -24.99 43.38
CA ALA A 567 -0.54 -24.56 42.76
C ALA A 567 -0.49 -24.78 41.24
N ASN A 568 -1.66 -24.92 40.60
CA ASN A 568 -1.75 -24.94 39.15
C ASN A 568 -2.01 -23.51 38.65
N GLY A 569 -1.00 -22.91 38.02
CA GLY A 569 -1.16 -21.72 37.19
C GLY A 569 -1.70 -22.08 35.80
N LEU A 570 -2.03 -21.06 35.01
CA LEU A 570 -2.53 -21.23 33.63
C LEU A 570 -1.77 -20.33 32.67
N THR A 571 -1.24 -20.93 31.60
CA THR A 571 -0.53 -20.25 30.52
C THR A 571 -1.33 -20.31 29.23
N VAL A 572 -0.98 -19.46 28.27
CA VAL A 572 -1.54 -19.45 26.92
C VAL A 572 -0.38 -19.47 25.94
N LEU A 573 -0.48 -20.34 24.94
CA LEU A 573 0.47 -20.45 23.85
C LEU A 573 -0.24 -20.06 22.56
N GLU A 574 0.35 -19.12 21.83
CA GLU A 574 -0.15 -18.67 20.52
C GLU A 574 0.86 -19.02 19.43
N ILE A 575 0.47 -19.90 18.52
CA ILE A 575 1.33 -20.40 17.43
C ILE A 575 0.53 -20.46 16.14
N GLY A 576 1.00 -19.74 15.12
CA GLY A 576 0.44 -19.83 13.76
C GLY A 576 -1.05 -19.49 13.65
N GLY A 577 -1.54 -18.55 14.48
CA GLY A 577 -2.96 -18.17 14.54
C GLY A 577 -3.86 -19.13 15.34
N SER A 578 -3.29 -20.15 15.97
CA SER A 578 -3.96 -20.98 16.96
C SER A 578 -3.55 -20.55 18.36
N SER A 579 -4.50 -20.48 19.28
CA SER A 579 -4.26 -20.18 20.69
C SER A 579 -4.85 -21.28 21.56
N PHE A 580 -4.08 -21.78 22.52
CA PHE A 580 -4.56 -22.77 23.48
C PHE A 580 -3.93 -22.56 24.86
N GLY A 581 -4.70 -22.86 25.90
CA GLY A 581 -4.23 -22.78 27.27
C GLY A 581 -3.70 -24.11 27.77
N ALA A 582 -2.78 -24.05 28.72
CA ALA A 582 -2.22 -25.21 29.40
C ALA A 582 -2.02 -24.90 30.90
N PRO A 583 -2.29 -25.87 31.80
CA PRO A 583 -1.91 -25.71 33.20
C PRO A 583 -0.38 -25.81 33.36
N ALA A 584 0.16 -25.00 34.24
CA ALA A 584 1.56 -25.01 34.64
C ALA A 584 1.67 -25.19 36.15
N ARG A 585 2.53 -26.09 36.62
CA ARG A 585 2.74 -26.29 38.05
C ARG A 585 3.64 -25.17 38.56
N ILE A 586 3.15 -24.41 39.53
CA ILE A 586 3.90 -23.39 40.24
C ILE A 586 4.28 -23.94 41.60
N THR A 587 5.55 -23.84 41.97
CA THR A 587 6.05 -24.24 43.29
C THR A 587 6.62 -23.05 44.02
N ALA A 588 6.48 -23.06 45.34
CA ALA A 588 7.11 -22.10 46.23
C ALA A 588 7.74 -22.81 47.42
N THR A 589 8.94 -22.41 47.79
CA THR A 589 9.60 -22.85 49.02
C THR A 589 9.96 -21.65 49.88
N VAL A 590 9.85 -21.81 51.21
CA VAL A 590 10.12 -20.75 52.19
C VAL A 590 10.97 -21.30 53.32
N TYR A 591 12.04 -20.59 53.66
CA TYR A 591 12.95 -20.92 54.76
C TYR A 591 13.49 -19.64 55.43
N PRO A 592 14.01 -19.74 56.66
CA PRO A 592 14.64 -18.61 57.34
C PRO A 592 15.80 -18.02 56.55
N GLY A 593 15.86 -16.69 56.45
CA GLY A 593 16.94 -15.95 55.80
C GLY A 593 16.51 -14.56 55.32
N SER A 594 17.41 -13.81 54.69
CA SER A 594 17.20 -12.40 54.31
C SER A 594 17.34 -12.14 52.80
N ARG A 595 17.30 -13.19 51.97
CA ARG A 595 17.52 -13.07 50.51
C ARG A 595 16.31 -12.49 49.77
N GLY A 596 15.13 -12.47 50.39
CA GLY A 596 13.88 -12.07 49.77
C GLY A 596 13.28 -13.18 48.90
N ILE A 597 12.40 -12.79 47.97
CA ILE A 597 11.78 -13.70 47.01
C ILE A 597 12.68 -13.79 45.78
N VAL A 598 13.10 -15.02 45.47
CA VAL A 598 13.84 -15.37 44.27
C VAL A 598 12.88 -15.94 43.23
N ASP A 599 12.82 -15.28 42.08
CA ASP A 599 12.16 -15.72 40.86
C ASP A 599 13.15 -16.58 40.06
N ILE A 600 12.94 -17.89 39.99
CA ILE A 600 13.87 -18.81 39.33
C ILE A 600 13.90 -18.55 37.82
N GLU A 601 12.75 -18.24 37.22
CA GLU A 601 12.62 -17.95 35.79
C GLU A 601 13.41 -16.70 35.42
N ARG A 602 13.35 -15.64 36.23
CA ARG A 602 14.15 -14.43 36.03
C ARG A 602 15.65 -14.70 36.18
N GLU A 603 16.06 -15.41 37.22
CA GLU A 603 17.48 -15.74 37.46
C GLU A 603 18.05 -16.66 36.37
N ALA A 604 17.21 -17.47 35.73
CA ALA A 604 17.55 -18.33 34.61
C ALA A 604 17.40 -17.63 33.23
N GLU A 605 17.09 -16.34 33.19
CA GLU A 605 16.85 -15.56 31.96
C GLU A 605 15.70 -16.09 31.07
N LEU A 606 14.74 -16.81 31.66
CA LEU A 606 13.51 -17.29 31.03
C LEU A 606 12.33 -16.33 31.27
N GLY A 607 12.33 -15.63 32.41
CA GLY A 607 11.31 -14.64 32.77
C GLY A 607 11.54 -13.29 32.11
N GLN A 608 10.53 -12.76 31.41
CA GLN A 608 10.55 -11.44 30.79
C GLN A 608 10.07 -10.33 31.74
N ALA A 609 9.98 -9.09 31.24
CA ALA A 609 9.82 -7.90 32.06
C ALA A 609 8.47 -7.83 32.80
N LEU A 610 7.36 -8.25 32.18
CA LEU A 610 6.05 -8.19 32.84
C LEU A 610 5.93 -9.28 33.90
N HIS A 611 6.48 -10.47 33.63
CA HIS A 611 6.57 -11.54 34.62
C HIS A 611 7.39 -11.11 35.84
N SER A 612 8.60 -10.58 35.63
CA SER A 612 9.48 -10.08 36.70
C SER A 612 8.78 -9.00 37.54
N LYS A 613 8.02 -8.11 36.91
CA LYS A 613 7.21 -7.09 37.60
C LYS A 613 6.13 -7.74 38.48
N GLY A 614 5.45 -8.77 37.96
CA GLY A 614 4.45 -9.55 38.71
C GLY A 614 5.03 -10.12 40.00
N VAL A 615 6.21 -10.76 39.95
CA VAL A 615 6.86 -11.31 41.14
C VAL A 615 7.28 -10.20 42.12
N MET A 616 7.76 -9.06 41.62
CA MET A 616 8.10 -7.91 42.48
C MET A 616 6.88 -7.34 43.22
N ILE A 617 5.68 -7.39 42.62
CA ILE A 617 4.43 -6.99 43.28
C ILE A 617 4.12 -7.87 44.49
N LEU A 618 4.49 -9.16 44.46
CA LEU A 618 4.28 -10.08 45.58
C LEU A 618 5.04 -9.62 46.83
N THR A 619 6.28 -9.15 46.65
CA THR A 619 7.07 -8.56 47.74
C THR A 619 6.37 -7.35 48.35
N GLY A 620 5.83 -6.46 47.50
CA GLY A 620 5.06 -5.30 47.94
C GLY A 620 3.81 -5.69 48.74
N TYR A 621 3.07 -6.69 48.26
CA TYR A 621 1.89 -7.23 48.96
C TYR A 621 2.24 -7.81 50.33
N LEU A 622 3.23 -8.70 50.42
CA LEU A 622 3.60 -9.33 51.70
C LEU A 622 4.13 -8.30 52.71
N GLY A 623 4.91 -7.33 52.21
CA GLY A 623 5.35 -6.19 53.00
C GLY A 623 4.16 -5.42 53.57
N HIS A 624 3.22 -5.03 52.70
CA HIS A 624 2.01 -4.31 53.07
C HIS A 624 1.13 -5.07 54.06
N CYS A 625 0.84 -6.35 53.80
CA CYS A 625 -0.12 -7.13 54.56
C CYS A 625 0.41 -7.71 55.88
N TYR A 626 1.71 -8.04 55.97
CA TYR A 626 2.24 -8.81 57.10
C TYR A 626 3.44 -8.18 57.80
N ALA A 627 4.34 -7.49 57.08
CA ALA A 627 5.63 -7.04 57.61
C ALA A 627 5.68 -5.53 57.89
N GLN A 628 4.68 -5.03 58.63
CA GLN A 628 4.60 -3.62 59.03
C GLN A 628 5.30 -3.31 60.37
N GLN A 629 5.38 -4.31 61.26
CA GLN A 629 5.86 -4.14 62.64
C GLN A 629 7.25 -4.73 62.90
N PHE A 630 7.77 -5.54 61.97
CA PHE A 630 9.06 -6.21 62.07
C PHE A 630 9.70 -6.33 60.68
N PRO A 631 11.04 -6.49 60.58
CA PRO A 631 11.73 -6.60 59.30
C PRO A 631 11.24 -7.80 58.47
N PHE A 632 11.11 -7.60 57.16
CA PHE A 632 10.77 -8.68 56.24
C PHE A 632 11.98 -9.58 55.98
N ALA A 633 12.26 -10.50 56.90
CA ALA A 633 13.37 -11.44 56.85
C ALA A 633 12.90 -12.82 56.37
N ILE A 634 12.66 -12.98 55.07
CA ILE A 634 12.44 -14.30 54.47
C ILE A 634 13.40 -14.58 53.31
N SER A 635 13.67 -15.87 53.11
CA SER A 635 14.21 -16.39 51.85
C SER A 635 13.16 -17.31 51.24
N ALA A 636 12.69 -16.98 50.05
CA ALA A 636 11.73 -17.77 49.30
C ALA A 636 12.18 -17.98 47.86
N SER A 637 11.79 -19.09 47.25
CA SER A 637 11.99 -19.36 45.83
C SER A 637 10.67 -19.72 45.17
N ILE A 638 10.39 -19.15 44.01
CA ILE A 638 9.24 -19.48 43.17
C ILE A 638 9.77 -20.06 41.86
N ALA A 639 9.13 -21.12 41.37
CA ALA A 639 9.40 -21.69 40.06
C ALA A 639 8.10 -22.06 39.34
N VAL A 640 8.11 -21.90 38.02
CA VAL A 640 7.17 -22.51 37.07
C VAL A 640 7.82 -23.80 36.56
N GLU A 641 7.43 -24.92 37.16
CA GLU A 641 8.05 -26.21 36.91
C GLU A 641 7.90 -26.65 35.45
N GLN A 642 8.97 -27.26 34.92
CA GLN A 642 9.05 -27.77 33.55
C GLN A 642 8.76 -26.71 32.47
N SER A 643 9.00 -25.43 32.77
CA SER A 643 9.06 -24.36 31.77
C SER A 643 10.45 -24.25 31.16
N TYR A 644 10.56 -24.48 29.85
CA TYR A 644 11.81 -24.39 29.08
C TYR A 644 11.82 -23.25 28.04
N GLY A 645 10.74 -22.48 27.97
CA GLY A 645 10.59 -21.35 27.06
C GLY A 645 10.51 -20.02 27.80
N TYR A 646 10.42 -18.93 27.05
CA TYR A 646 10.20 -17.62 27.63
C TYR A 646 8.81 -17.53 28.28
N ILE A 647 8.76 -16.94 29.47
CA ILE A 647 7.53 -16.62 30.19
C ILE A 647 7.40 -15.10 30.27
N ASP A 648 6.26 -14.57 29.84
CA ASP A 648 5.93 -13.15 30.03
C ASP A 648 4.47 -12.96 30.47
N GLY A 649 4.20 -11.78 31.03
CA GLY A 649 2.92 -11.40 31.62
C GLY A 649 2.82 -11.64 33.12
N ASP A 650 1.90 -10.94 33.77
CA ASP A 650 1.66 -10.96 35.22
C ASP A 650 0.46 -11.83 35.62
N SER A 651 -0.07 -12.63 34.69
CA SER A 651 -1.30 -13.41 34.91
C SER A 651 -1.15 -14.62 35.84
N ALA A 652 0.07 -14.93 36.27
CA ALA A 652 0.39 -15.98 37.22
C ALA A 652 0.52 -15.46 38.67
N SER A 653 0.58 -14.14 38.88
CA SER A 653 0.92 -13.54 40.18
C SER A 653 -0.05 -13.93 41.30
N LEU A 654 -1.35 -14.09 41.02
CA LEU A 654 -2.29 -14.61 42.01
C LEU A 654 -1.94 -16.04 42.45
N ALA A 655 -1.61 -16.92 41.50
CA ALA A 655 -1.27 -18.31 41.77
C ALA A 655 0.07 -18.42 42.53
N GLU A 656 1.07 -17.64 42.11
CA GLU A 656 2.39 -17.55 42.77
C GLU A 656 2.26 -17.07 44.22
N LEU A 657 1.46 -16.02 44.46
CA LEU A 657 1.24 -15.50 45.81
C LEU A 657 0.53 -16.51 46.70
N CYS A 658 -0.54 -17.14 46.22
CA CYS A 658 -1.24 -18.18 46.98
C CYS A 658 -0.31 -19.36 47.28
N CYS A 659 0.53 -19.76 46.32
CA CYS A 659 1.53 -20.80 46.49
C CYS A 659 2.57 -20.43 47.56
N LEU A 660 3.06 -19.18 47.54
CA LEU A 660 4.00 -18.66 48.51
C LEU A 660 3.42 -18.58 49.94
N ILE A 661 2.18 -18.10 50.07
CA ILE A 661 1.46 -18.07 51.36
C ILE A 661 1.19 -19.49 51.86
N SER A 662 0.87 -20.43 50.98
CA SER A 662 0.74 -21.84 51.32
C SER A 662 2.04 -22.42 51.88
N ALA A 663 3.17 -22.16 51.21
CA ALA A 663 4.49 -22.60 51.66
C ALA A 663 4.88 -21.98 53.01
N LEU A 664 4.63 -20.67 53.18
CA LEU A 664 4.87 -19.95 54.42
C LEU A 664 4.03 -20.50 55.58
N THR A 665 2.72 -20.64 55.39
CA THR A 665 1.78 -21.05 56.46
C THR A 665 1.69 -22.56 56.66
N ARG A 666 2.33 -23.35 55.79
CA ARG A 666 2.16 -24.81 55.68
C ARG A 666 0.70 -25.24 55.49
N THR A 667 -0.11 -24.39 54.85
CA THR A 667 -1.52 -24.67 54.57
C THR A 667 -1.64 -25.31 53.19
N PRO A 668 -2.20 -26.53 53.06
CA PRO A 668 -2.27 -27.21 51.78
C PRO A 668 -3.29 -26.56 50.81
N ILE A 669 -2.93 -26.50 49.53
CA ILE A 669 -3.77 -26.06 48.42
C ILE A 669 -4.37 -27.28 47.72
N LYS A 670 -5.67 -27.23 47.41
CA LYS A 670 -6.39 -28.22 46.60
C LYS A 670 -5.91 -28.16 45.14
N GLN A 671 -5.35 -29.26 44.64
CA GLN A 671 -4.84 -29.32 43.26
C GLN A 671 -5.93 -29.57 42.21
N GLY A 672 -7.18 -29.81 42.64
CA GLY A 672 -8.34 -29.78 41.75
C GLY A 672 -8.64 -28.39 41.18
N PHE A 673 -8.03 -27.34 41.73
CA PHE A 673 -8.16 -25.98 41.21
C PHE A 673 -6.95 -25.58 40.37
N ALA A 674 -7.23 -24.83 39.30
CA ALA A 674 -6.25 -23.97 38.65
C ALA A 674 -6.61 -22.49 38.85
N VAL A 675 -5.61 -21.63 38.80
CA VAL A 675 -5.72 -20.22 39.17
C VAL A 675 -5.03 -19.36 38.12
N THR A 676 -5.67 -18.26 37.75
CA THR A 676 -5.03 -17.19 36.97
C THR A 676 -5.55 -15.84 37.47
N GLY A 677 -4.70 -14.82 37.38
CA GLY A 677 -5.01 -13.47 37.77
C GLY A 677 -3.74 -12.67 38.00
N SER A 678 -3.73 -11.42 37.51
CA SER A 678 -2.77 -10.43 37.97
C SER A 678 -3.26 -9.86 39.31
N ILE A 679 -2.37 -9.26 40.08
CA ILE A 679 -2.70 -8.59 41.34
C ILE A 679 -1.97 -7.25 41.44
N ASN A 680 -2.48 -6.33 42.24
CA ASN A 680 -1.71 -5.19 42.70
C ASN A 680 -1.14 -5.40 44.12
N GLN A 681 -0.38 -4.42 44.61
CA GLN A 681 0.26 -4.48 45.93
C GLN A 681 -0.74 -4.48 47.11
N TYR A 682 -2.01 -4.17 46.87
CA TYR A 682 -3.08 -4.20 47.88
C TYR A 682 -3.88 -5.52 47.85
N GLY A 683 -3.54 -6.45 46.96
CA GLY A 683 -4.21 -7.74 46.84
C GLY A 683 -5.50 -7.72 46.04
N GLU A 684 -5.76 -6.66 45.27
CA GLU A 684 -6.89 -6.62 44.34
C GLU A 684 -6.54 -7.42 43.08
N VAL A 685 -7.43 -8.32 42.67
CA VAL A 685 -7.24 -9.20 41.52
C VAL A 685 -7.63 -8.47 40.23
N GLN A 686 -6.72 -8.49 39.26
CA GLN A 686 -6.79 -7.75 38.01
C GLN A 686 -7.03 -8.66 36.81
N ALA A 687 -7.61 -8.09 35.75
CA ALA A 687 -7.96 -8.81 34.55
C ALA A 687 -6.73 -9.35 33.81
N ILE A 688 -6.92 -10.49 33.14
CA ILE A 688 -5.89 -11.17 32.32
C ILE A 688 -6.39 -11.39 30.89
N GLY A 689 -5.48 -11.65 29.95
CA GLY A 689 -5.81 -12.10 28.59
C GLY A 689 -5.96 -13.62 28.48
N GLY A 690 -6.67 -14.10 27.44
CA GLY A 690 -6.79 -15.53 27.13
C GLY A 690 -7.53 -16.35 28.18
N VAL A 691 -8.53 -15.76 28.85
CA VAL A 691 -9.23 -16.42 29.97
C VAL A 691 -9.97 -17.68 29.52
N ASN A 692 -10.48 -17.70 28.29
CA ASN A 692 -11.24 -18.84 27.76
C ASN A 692 -10.32 -20.04 27.56
N GLU A 693 -9.21 -19.80 26.86
CA GLU A 693 -8.18 -20.77 26.52
C GLU A 693 -7.58 -21.38 27.80
N LYS A 694 -7.33 -20.54 28.82
CA LYS A 694 -6.85 -20.97 30.13
C LYS A 694 -7.81 -21.91 30.85
N ILE A 695 -9.09 -21.55 30.91
CA ILE A 695 -10.12 -22.40 31.54
C ILE A 695 -10.25 -23.72 30.78
N GLU A 696 -10.33 -23.64 29.46
CA GLU A 696 -10.51 -24.80 28.58
C GLU A 696 -9.31 -25.74 28.62
N GLY A 697 -8.08 -25.21 28.73
CA GLY A 697 -6.86 -26.01 28.88
C GLY A 697 -6.87 -26.90 30.11
N PHE A 698 -7.18 -26.34 31.28
CA PHE A 698 -7.27 -27.14 32.52
C PHE A 698 -8.46 -28.10 32.48
N PHE A 699 -9.62 -27.64 31.98
CA PHE A 699 -10.78 -28.49 31.82
C PHE A 699 -10.50 -29.71 30.94
N ARG A 700 -9.79 -29.55 29.81
CA ARG A 700 -9.42 -30.67 28.92
C ARG A 700 -8.61 -31.73 29.66
N LEU A 701 -7.62 -31.33 30.46
CA LEU A 701 -6.83 -32.25 31.29
C LEU A 701 -7.70 -32.97 32.33
N CYS A 702 -8.53 -32.23 33.07
CA CYS A 702 -9.46 -32.80 34.05
C CYS A 702 -10.44 -33.79 33.40
N LYS A 703 -11.01 -33.44 32.23
CA LYS A 703 -11.93 -34.28 31.48
C LYS A 703 -11.24 -35.56 31.00
N ALA A 704 -10.03 -35.45 30.47
CA ALA A 704 -9.25 -36.60 29.99
C ALA A 704 -8.89 -37.58 31.12
N ARG A 705 -8.66 -37.08 32.35
CA ARG A 705 -8.44 -37.90 33.55
C ARG A 705 -9.73 -38.37 34.24
N GLY A 706 -10.87 -37.82 33.85
CA GLY A 706 -12.18 -38.04 34.47
C GLY A 706 -12.54 -36.91 35.45
N LEU A 707 -13.72 -36.32 35.25
CA LEU A 707 -14.22 -35.23 36.09
C LEU A 707 -14.67 -35.74 37.47
N THR A 708 -14.22 -35.07 38.53
CA THR A 708 -14.51 -35.46 39.92
C THR A 708 -15.63 -34.65 40.58
N GLY A 709 -16.08 -33.55 39.96
CA GLY A 709 -17.00 -32.59 40.59
C GLY A 709 -16.35 -31.63 41.57
N GLN A 710 -15.06 -31.83 41.90
CA GLN A 710 -14.30 -30.95 42.80
C GLN A 710 -13.31 -30.06 42.04
N GLN A 711 -13.26 -30.20 40.71
CA GLN A 711 -12.34 -29.46 39.86
C GLN A 711 -12.93 -28.13 39.42
N GLY A 712 -12.06 -27.14 39.23
CA GLY A 712 -12.50 -25.85 38.73
C GLY A 712 -11.37 -24.86 38.49
N VAL A 713 -11.74 -23.67 38.03
CA VAL A 713 -10.79 -22.58 37.78
C VAL A 713 -11.20 -21.33 38.53
N ILE A 714 -10.23 -20.68 39.15
CA ILE A 714 -10.37 -19.38 39.81
C ILE A 714 -9.80 -18.30 38.88
N ILE A 715 -10.64 -17.33 38.53
CA ILE A 715 -10.32 -16.24 37.61
C ILE A 715 -10.63 -14.87 38.21
N PRO A 716 -10.12 -13.77 37.63
CA PRO A 716 -10.49 -12.42 38.04
C PRO A 716 -11.98 -12.12 37.78
N ALA A 717 -12.65 -11.48 38.73
CA ALA A 717 -14.02 -11.01 38.56
C ALA A 717 -14.18 -10.04 37.38
N ALA A 718 -13.14 -9.27 37.08
CA ALA A 718 -13.09 -8.37 35.92
C ALA A 718 -13.14 -9.09 34.55
N ASN A 719 -12.82 -10.40 34.52
CA ASN A 719 -12.85 -11.22 33.30
C ASN A 719 -14.21 -11.86 33.01
N LYS A 720 -15.23 -11.74 33.88
CA LYS A 720 -16.57 -12.32 33.64
C LYS A 720 -17.13 -11.96 32.25
N ARG A 721 -16.96 -10.69 31.86
CA ARG A 721 -17.38 -10.16 30.55
C ARG A 721 -16.65 -10.77 29.35
N ASN A 722 -15.50 -11.40 29.57
CA ASN A 722 -14.66 -11.99 28.53
C ASN A 722 -14.97 -13.47 28.29
N LEU A 723 -15.79 -14.09 29.14
CA LEU A 723 -16.13 -15.50 29.06
C LEU A 723 -16.99 -15.79 27.81
N MET A 724 -16.48 -16.66 26.95
CA MET A 724 -17.10 -17.19 25.74
C MET A 724 -16.72 -18.67 25.62
N LEU A 725 -16.93 -19.42 26.71
CA LEU A 725 -16.45 -20.80 26.88
C LEU A 725 -17.12 -21.78 25.92
N MET A 726 -16.40 -22.83 25.56
CA MET A 726 -16.92 -23.93 24.77
C MET A 726 -18.06 -24.67 25.49
N LYS A 727 -18.95 -25.26 24.71
CA LYS A 727 -20.15 -25.94 25.20
C LYS A 727 -19.84 -27.03 26.24
N ASP A 728 -18.78 -27.80 26.03
CA ASP A 728 -18.36 -28.87 26.93
C ASP A 728 -18.08 -28.40 28.37
N VAL A 729 -17.49 -27.20 28.53
CA VAL A 729 -17.23 -26.64 29.86
C VAL A 729 -18.55 -26.24 30.51
N ILE A 730 -19.44 -25.59 29.76
CA ILE A 730 -20.74 -25.12 30.24
C ILE A 730 -21.60 -26.31 30.67
N ASP A 731 -21.68 -27.35 29.85
CA ASP A 731 -22.43 -28.57 30.14
C ASP A 731 -21.89 -29.26 31.41
N ALA A 732 -20.57 -29.27 31.62
CA ALA A 732 -19.95 -29.80 32.85
C ALA A 732 -20.24 -28.94 34.09
N VAL A 733 -20.30 -27.61 33.95
CA VAL A 733 -20.68 -26.70 35.05
C VAL A 733 -22.15 -26.87 35.40
N GLU A 734 -23.03 -26.97 34.40
CA GLU A 734 -24.47 -27.23 34.60
C GLU A 734 -24.72 -28.57 35.31
N ALA A 735 -23.93 -29.59 34.98
CA ALA A 735 -23.96 -30.90 35.63
C ALA A 735 -23.31 -30.93 37.03
N GLY A 736 -22.71 -29.82 37.50
CA GLY A 736 -21.99 -29.75 38.77
C GLY A 736 -20.70 -30.57 38.80
N GLN A 737 -20.12 -30.88 37.64
CA GLN A 737 -18.90 -31.69 37.48
C GLN A 737 -17.62 -30.84 37.40
N PHE A 738 -17.76 -29.55 37.13
CA PHE A 738 -16.69 -28.57 37.07
C PHE A 738 -17.21 -27.21 37.56
N ALA A 739 -16.33 -26.30 37.97
CA ALA A 739 -16.73 -25.00 38.48
C ALA A 739 -15.81 -23.87 38.00
N VAL A 740 -16.37 -22.69 37.78
CA VAL A 740 -15.60 -21.46 37.52
C VAL A 740 -15.92 -20.45 38.62
N TYR A 741 -14.91 -20.04 39.36
CA TYR A 741 -15.02 -19.06 40.44
C TYR A 741 -14.40 -17.74 40.01
N ALA A 742 -15.02 -16.64 40.40
CA ALA A 742 -14.57 -15.31 40.04
C ALA A 742 -14.29 -14.50 41.31
N VAL A 743 -13.04 -14.10 41.48
CA VAL A 743 -12.54 -13.45 42.70
C VAL A 743 -12.08 -12.03 42.43
N SER A 744 -12.21 -11.17 43.44
CA SER A 744 -11.78 -9.77 43.41
C SER A 744 -10.56 -9.52 44.29
N THR A 745 -10.25 -10.42 45.23
CA THR A 745 -9.13 -10.28 46.17
C THR A 745 -8.32 -11.58 46.30
N VAL A 746 -7.06 -11.44 46.74
CA VAL A 746 -6.18 -12.58 47.05
C VAL A 746 -6.78 -13.47 48.14
N ASP A 747 -7.41 -12.87 49.16
CA ASP A 747 -8.05 -13.58 50.27
C ASP A 747 -9.14 -14.55 49.76
N GLU A 748 -10.02 -14.09 48.86
CA GLU A 748 -11.06 -14.95 48.26
C GLU A 748 -10.46 -16.17 47.53
N ALA A 749 -9.34 -15.97 46.82
CA ALA A 749 -8.64 -17.06 46.15
C ALA A 749 -8.02 -18.06 47.15
N LEU A 750 -7.38 -17.56 48.21
CA LEU A 750 -6.82 -18.40 49.28
C LEU A 750 -7.91 -19.22 49.97
N GLU A 751 -9.06 -18.64 50.24
CA GLU A 751 -10.19 -19.31 50.88
C GLU A 751 -10.73 -20.47 50.02
N LEU A 752 -10.85 -20.27 48.71
CA LEU A 752 -11.24 -21.33 47.78
C LEU A 752 -10.20 -22.46 47.70
N LEU A 753 -8.93 -22.09 47.52
CA LEU A 753 -7.80 -23.01 47.34
C LEU A 753 -7.53 -23.88 48.58
N THR A 754 -7.69 -23.31 49.77
CA THR A 754 -7.35 -23.99 51.04
C THR A 754 -8.59 -24.51 51.78
N GLY A 755 -9.76 -23.92 51.55
CA GLY A 755 -10.98 -24.19 52.32
C GLY A 755 -10.97 -23.61 53.74
N GLN A 756 -10.02 -22.73 54.08
CA GLN A 756 -9.91 -22.05 55.38
C GLN A 756 -10.16 -20.55 55.21
N GLU A 757 -10.67 -19.86 56.23
CA GLU A 757 -10.84 -18.41 56.19
C GLU A 757 -9.48 -17.68 56.14
N ALA A 758 -9.35 -16.72 55.24
CA ALA A 758 -8.15 -15.90 55.10
C ALA A 758 -8.02 -14.94 56.29
N GLY A 759 -9.15 -14.39 56.75
CA GLY A 759 -9.28 -13.51 57.90
C GLY A 759 -8.87 -12.08 57.61
N SER A 760 -9.72 -11.12 57.98
CA SER A 760 -9.46 -9.69 57.80
C SER A 760 -8.91 -9.06 59.07
N MET A 761 -8.10 -8.01 58.89
CA MET A 761 -7.55 -7.23 60.00
C MET A 761 -8.66 -6.48 60.75
N ASP A 762 -8.65 -6.54 62.08
CA ASP A 762 -9.58 -5.78 62.92
C ASP A 762 -9.13 -4.32 63.11
N SER A 763 -9.90 -3.53 63.86
CA SER A 763 -9.58 -2.12 64.14
C SER A 763 -8.32 -1.91 64.97
N GLU A 764 -7.81 -2.96 65.61
CA GLU A 764 -6.58 -2.93 66.42
C GLU A 764 -5.35 -3.40 65.63
N GLY A 765 -5.54 -3.79 64.36
CA GLY A 765 -4.47 -4.23 63.48
C GLY A 765 -4.16 -5.73 63.56
N ASN A 766 -5.03 -6.54 64.17
CA ASN A 766 -4.81 -7.97 64.39
C ASN A 766 -5.66 -8.83 63.44
N TYR A 767 -5.12 -9.98 63.04
CA TYR A 767 -5.86 -11.00 62.30
C TYR A 767 -6.47 -12.06 63.24
N PRO A 768 -7.62 -12.69 62.91
CA PRO A 768 -8.22 -13.74 63.73
C PRO A 768 -7.30 -14.96 63.88
N GLU A 769 -7.13 -15.50 65.09
CA GLU A 769 -6.12 -16.55 65.41
C GLU A 769 -6.18 -17.82 64.53
N ASN A 770 -7.36 -18.19 64.03
CA ASN A 770 -7.54 -19.40 63.21
C ASN A 770 -7.42 -19.14 61.69
N SER A 771 -7.12 -17.91 61.29
CA SER A 771 -7.09 -17.49 59.89
C SER A 771 -5.75 -17.72 59.20
N ILE A 772 -5.74 -17.76 57.86
CA ILE A 772 -4.50 -17.90 57.07
C ILE A 772 -3.58 -16.70 57.29
N ASN A 773 -4.13 -15.48 57.30
CA ASN A 773 -3.36 -14.26 57.47
C ASN A 773 -2.71 -14.17 58.86
N PHE A 774 -3.37 -14.67 59.91
CA PHE A 774 -2.76 -14.80 61.24
C PHE A 774 -1.59 -15.81 61.25
N LYS A 775 -1.74 -16.96 60.57
CA LYS A 775 -0.65 -17.94 60.45
C LYS A 775 0.54 -17.35 59.70
N ALA A 776 0.29 -16.54 58.66
CA ALA A 776 1.33 -15.91 57.86
C ALA A 776 2.15 -14.92 58.70
N ILE A 777 1.49 -13.98 59.38
CA ILE A 777 2.19 -12.99 60.23
C ILE A 777 2.91 -13.66 61.40
N SER A 778 2.30 -14.68 62.04
CA SER A 778 2.93 -15.43 63.14
C SER A 778 4.20 -16.13 62.68
N ARG A 779 4.14 -16.81 61.53
CA ARG A 779 5.31 -17.51 60.99
C ARG A 779 6.41 -16.54 60.56
N LEU A 780 6.07 -15.41 59.95
CA LEU A 780 7.05 -14.40 59.57
C LEU A 780 7.74 -13.79 60.79
N LYS A 781 7.00 -13.56 61.87
CA LYS A 781 7.56 -13.09 63.14
C LYS A 781 8.51 -14.12 63.75
N GLU A 782 8.13 -15.39 63.80
CA GLU A 782 9.02 -16.48 64.25
C GLU A 782 10.34 -16.50 63.46
N ILE A 783 10.29 -16.36 62.13
CA ILE A 783 11.48 -16.34 61.28
C ILE A 783 12.35 -15.10 61.58
N SER A 784 11.72 -13.92 61.73
CA SER A 784 12.43 -12.68 62.07
C SER A 784 13.11 -12.75 63.44
N ASP A 785 12.46 -13.38 64.43
CA ASP A 785 13.02 -13.55 65.76
C ASP A 785 14.23 -14.51 65.74
N MET A 786 14.17 -15.60 64.95
CA MET A 786 15.30 -16.52 64.76
C MET A 786 16.53 -15.82 64.14
N ALA A 787 16.33 -14.99 63.12
CA ALA A 787 17.43 -14.24 62.49
C ALA A 787 18.10 -13.25 63.46
N HIS A 788 17.33 -12.65 64.37
CA HIS A 788 17.87 -11.75 65.40
C HIS A 788 18.61 -12.46 66.54
N GLU A 789 18.37 -13.74 66.77
CA GLU A 789 19.14 -14.54 67.73
C GLU A 789 20.51 -14.94 67.14
N GLU A 790 20.58 -15.28 65.85
CA GLU A 790 21.85 -15.58 65.14
C GLU A 790 22.77 -14.35 65.06
N ASP A 791 22.25 -13.16 64.75
CA ASP A 791 23.02 -11.90 64.72
C ASP A 791 23.62 -11.52 66.10
N LYS A 792 23.05 -12.03 67.21
CA LYS A 792 23.58 -11.80 68.56
C LYS A 792 24.66 -12.80 68.96
N GLU A 793 24.68 -14.00 68.37
CA GLU A 793 25.72 -15.01 68.61
C GLU A 793 26.98 -14.77 67.76
N GLU A 794 26.89 -14.08 66.61
CA GLU A 794 28.03 -13.72 65.74
C GLU A 794 28.66 -12.32 66.01
N GLY A 795 28.47 -11.76 67.21
CA GLY A 795 29.19 -10.55 67.64
C GLY A 795 30.72 -10.78 67.77
N PRO A 796 31.57 -9.75 67.55
CA PRO A 796 32.96 -9.93 67.11
C PRO A 796 33.86 -10.60 68.15
N GLU A 797 34.55 -11.68 67.75
CA GLU A 797 35.89 -12.02 68.24
C GLU A 797 36.98 -11.41 67.36
#